data_AF-A2QXY9-F1
#
_entry.id   AF-A2QXY9-F1
#
_cell.length_a   1.000
_cell.length_b   1.000
_cell.length_c   1.000
_cell.angle_alpha   90.00
_cell.angle_beta   90.00
_cell.angle_gamma   90.00
#
_symmetry.space_group_name_H-M   'P 1'
#
loop_
_entity.id
_entity.type
_entity.pdbx_description
1 polymer ?
#
loop_
_entity_poly.entity_id
_entity_poly.type
_entity_poly.pdbx_seq_one_letter_code
_entity_poly.pdbx_strand_id
1 'polypeptide(L)'
;PDVIGVSGMSPETRRLYKLLTEVVERQDLRGALYTDDRDDEVSDRLEVVIVNDEVARLYQHSERAKKDHPSFAPLTHYCVALAKYLQSPLKEYASLGRDIVSIQFKPGQQLVSQDLLLKQLETALVDMVNLVGVDINEAVTDSATANLLPYVCGLGPRKAAHLLKIVNMNGGVVNNRAELLGVNAQYPAMGVKVWNNCASFLYIDFENADPDADPLDNTRVHPEDYDIARKMAADALELDEEDIKAETDENGPGAIVRKLFREEAQDRVNDLILEEYAEQLEKNLNQRKRATLETIRAELQQPYEELRKQFVFLSTDDIFTMLTGETAETLSEGMVVPISIKRITDDHIDGKLDCGIDALVPESELTDRYDIPVRALYQIHQTLPAKVLFLNRKNFLCNVSLREEQVSRPVLRTPDRLQGEWDDRQEAQDREAQQEKTQSGGRTMRVIKHPLFRPFNSTQAEEFLGSQSRGDVVIRPSSKGPDHLAVTWKVSDGIFQHIDVLELDKENEFSVGRTLKVGGRYTYSDLDDLIFNHVKAMTKKVDEMMLHEKYQDGNKDATYSWLETYTKANPRRSAYAFCIDPKHAGYFFLCFKAGEKAPLHSWPVKVIPQGYELQRNPYPDMRALCNGFKLLFTNMQAGKRR
;
A
#
# COMPACT_ATOMS: atom_id res chain seq x y z
N PRO A 1 -21.85 -29.71 -8.93
CA PRO A 1 -21.25 -28.43 -9.36
C PRO A 1 -20.89 -28.57 -10.84
N ASP A 2 -20.90 -27.48 -11.60
CA ASP A 2 -20.55 -27.55 -13.03
C ASP A 2 -19.12 -27.09 -13.29
N VAL A 3 -18.58 -26.24 -12.40
CA VAL A 3 -17.21 -25.72 -12.44
C VAL A 3 -16.63 -25.62 -11.02
N ILE A 4 -15.32 -25.75 -10.89
CA ILE A 4 -14.57 -25.54 -9.65
C ILE A 4 -13.68 -24.30 -9.79
N GLY A 5 -14.02 -23.23 -9.09
CA GLY A 5 -13.19 -22.03 -8.98
C GLY A 5 -12.19 -22.13 -7.83
N VAL A 6 -10.91 -21.85 -8.09
CA VAL A 6 -9.85 -21.77 -7.08
C VAL A 6 -9.06 -20.48 -7.26
N SER A 7 -8.63 -19.85 -6.17
CA SER A 7 -7.67 -18.74 -6.20
C SER A 7 -6.96 -18.61 -4.86
N GLY A 8 -6.01 -17.69 -4.75
CA GLY A 8 -5.26 -17.51 -3.52
C GLY A 8 -4.26 -16.36 -3.58
N MET A 9 -3.54 -16.16 -2.47
CA MET A 9 -2.67 -15.00 -2.25
C MET A 9 -1.19 -15.30 -2.50
N SER A 10 -0.86 -16.52 -2.91
CA SER A 10 0.52 -16.96 -3.06
C SER A 10 0.72 -17.97 -4.19
N PRO A 11 1.96 -18.15 -4.67
CA PRO A 11 2.30 -19.12 -5.72
C PRO A 11 1.90 -20.56 -5.40
N GLU A 12 1.83 -20.93 -4.11
CA GLU A 12 1.41 -22.26 -3.66
C GLU A 12 0.00 -22.64 -4.12
N THR A 13 -0.85 -21.65 -4.41
CA THR A 13 -2.18 -21.85 -5.01
C THR A 13 -2.11 -22.65 -6.31
N ARG A 14 -1.02 -22.51 -7.09
CA ARG A 14 -0.81 -23.30 -8.31
C ARG A 14 -0.70 -24.80 -8.03
N ARG A 15 -0.15 -25.15 -6.87
CA ARG A 15 -0.05 -26.55 -6.42
C ARG A 15 -1.42 -27.09 -6.05
N LEU A 16 -2.26 -26.28 -5.39
CA LEU A 16 -3.65 -26.63 -5.10
C LEU A 16 -4.46 -26.85 -6.38
N TYR A 17 -4.34 -25.92 -7.36
CA TYR A 17 -4.95 -26.07 -8.67
C TYR A 17 -4.58 -27.41 -9.31
N LYS A 18 -3.28 -27.75 -9.36
CA LYS A 18 -2.79 -29.01 -9.93
C LYS A 18 -3.37 -30.22 -9.20
N LEU A 19 -3.37 -30.22 -7.87
CA LEU A 19 -3.92 -31.31 -7.07
C LEU A 19 -5.42 -31.50 -7.33
N LEU A 20 -6.18 -30.42 -7.46
CA LEU A 20 -7.61 -30.48 -7.78
C LEU A 20 -7.84 -31.06 -9.17
N THR A 21 -7.09 -30.60 -10.18
CA THR A 21 -7.15 -31.15 -11.54
C THR A 21 -6.81 -32.65 -11.55
N GLU A 22 -5.74 -33.06 -10.87
CA GLU A 22 -5.35 -34.47 -10.75
C GLU A 22 -6.44 -35.32 -10.05
N VAL A 23 -7.12 -34.77 -9.04
CA VAL A 23 -8.25 -35.45 -8.37
C VAL A 23 -9.44 -35.63 -9.30
N VAL A 24 -9.80 -34.58 -10.05
CA VAL A 24 -10.89 -34.63 -11.03
C VAL A 24 -10.60 -35.67 -12.11
N GLU A 25 -9.38 -35.67 -12.65
CA GLU A 25 -8.96 -36.63 -13.68
C GLU A 25 -8.93 -38.07 -13.15
N ARG A 26 -8.38 -38.27 -11.94
CA ARG A 26 -8.24 -39.60 -11.34
C ARG A 26 -9.58 -40.23 -10.95
N GLN A 27 -10.54 -39.43 -10.51
CA GLN A 27 -11.85 -39.88 -10.06
C GLN A 27 -12.94 -39.74 -11.13
N ASP A 28 -12.60 -39.24 -12.32
CA ASP A 28 -13.53 -38.92 -13.42
C ASP A 28 -14.74 -38.11 -12.92
N LEU A 29 -14.49 -37.05 -12.14
CA LEU A 29 -15.58 -36.21 -11.62
C LEU A 29 -16.21 -35.41 -12.76
N ARG A 30 -17.53 -35.53 -12.90
CA ARG A 30 -18.30 -34.89 -13.98
C ARG A 30 -19.37 -33.94 -13.44
N GLY A 31 -19.75 -32.98 -14.29
CA GLY A 31 -20.80 -32.01 -14.02
C GLY A 31 -22.20 -32.60 -14.16
N ALA A 32 -23.22 -31.75 -14.10
CA ALA A 32 -24.58 -32.16 -14.39
C ALA A 32 -24.71 -32.72 -15.82
N LEU A 33 -25.68 -33.61 -16.03
CA LEU A 33 -26.06 -34.04 -17.38
C LEU A 33 -26.73 -32.86 -18.09
N TYR A 34 -26.37 -32.63 -19.34
CA TYR A 34 -27.02 -31.69 -20.23
C TYR A 34 -27.22 -32.32 -21.60
N THR A 35 -28.15 -31.75 -22.37
CA THR A 35 -28.46 -32.20 -23.73
C THR A 35 -27.61 -31.42 -24.71
N ASP A 36 -26.82 -32.12 -25.53
CA ASP A 36 -26.00 -31.47 -26.55
C ASP A 36 -26.82 -31.11 -27.81
N ASP A 37 -26.19 -30.45 -28.78
CA ASP A 37 -26.84 -30.05 -30.05
C ASP A 37 -27.35 -31.25 -30.90
N ARG A 38 -27.08 -32.48 -30.47
CA ARG A 38 -27.50 -33.73 -31.14
C ARG A 38 -28.58 -34.46 -30.37
N ASP A 39 -29.16 -33.85 -29.33
CA ASP A 39 -30.11 -34.45 -28.40
C ASP A 39 -29.53 -35.63 -27.58
N ASP A 40 -28.19 -35.70 -27.44
CA ASP A 40 -27.56 -36.72 -26.60
C ASP A 40 -27.41 -36.20 -25.15
N GLU A 41 -27.71 -37.06 -24.16
CA GLU A 41 -27.41 -36.76 -22.75
C GLU A 41 -25.91 -36.93 -22.49
N VAL A 42 -25.20 -35.81 -22.36
CA VAL A 42 -23.76 -35.75 -22.14
C VAL A 42 -23.45 -35.17 -20.77
N SER A 43 -22.34 -35.59 -20.18
CA SER A 43 -21.82 -35.03 -18.94
C SER A 43 -20.33 -34.80 -19.08
N ASP A 44 -19.94 -33.53 -19.03
CA ASP A 44 -18.56 -33.10 -19.14
C ASP A 44 -17.80 -33.26 -17.83
N ARG A 45 -16.49 -33.44 -17.93
CA ARG A 45 -15.61 -33.45 -16.75
C ARG A 45 -15.59 -32.07 -16.12
N LEU A 46 -15.56 -32.04 -14.78
CA LEU A 46 -15.49 -30.77 -14.05
C LEU A 46 -14.26 -29.97 -14.46
N GLU A 47 -14.48 -28.72 -14.84
CA GLU A 47 -13.37 -27.82 -15.11
C GLU A 47 -12.87 -27.18 -13.80
N VAL A 48 -11.55 -27.17 -13.61
CA VAL A 48 -10.90 -26.42 -12.53
C VAL A 48 -10.35 -25.14 -13.12
N VAL A 49 -10.77 -23.99 -12.58
CA VAL A 49 -10.44 -22.66 -13.11
C VAL A 49 -9.77 -21.83 -12.02
N ILE A 50 -8.71 -21.10 -12.40
CA ILE A 50 -8.15 -20.06 -11.53
C ILE A 50 -8.95 -18.77 -11.73
N VAL A 51 -9.59 -18.30 -10.67
CA VAL A 51 -10.52 -17.17 -10.71
C VAL A 51 -9.82 -15.87 -10.32
N ASN A 52 -10.18 -14.76 -10.99
CA ASN A 52 -9.75 -13.43 -10.58
C ASN A 52 -10.34 -13.10 -9.19
N ASP A 53 -9.48 -12.83 -8.23
CA ASP A 53 -9.86 -12.70 -6.83
C ASP A 53 -9.81 -11.26 -6.30
N GLU A 54 -9.62 -10.26 -7.15
CA GLU A 54 -9.53 -8.85 -6.73
C GLU A 54 -10.77 -8.38 -5.97
N VAL A 55 -11.96 -8.80 -6.40
CA VAL A 55 -13.23 -8.51 -5.71
C VAL A 55 -13.34 -9.32 -4.42
N ALA A 56 -12.94 -10.59 -4.46
CA ALA A 56 -13.00 -11.50 -3.30
C ALA A 56 -12.10 -11.03 -2.15
N ARG A 57 -10.92 -10.47 -2.46
CA ARG A 57 -9.99 -9.87 -1.48
C ARG A 57 -10.59 -8.69 -0.74
N LEU A 58 -11.40 -7.88 -1.41
CA LEU A 58 -12.13 -6.77 -0.79
C LEU A 58 -13.34 -7.27 0.00
N TYR A 59 -14.07 -8.26 -0.53
CA TYR A 59 -15.28 -8.79 0.10
C TYR A 59 -15.00 -9.48 1.43
N GLN A 60 -13.96 -10.33 1.54
CA GLN A 60 -13.70 -11.20 2.70
C GLN A 60 -13.65 -10.50 4.07
N HIS A 61 -13.34 -9.21 4.11
CA HIS A 61 -13.24 -8.42 5.34
C HIS A 61 -14.26 -7.27 5.38
N SER A 62 -15.11 -7.16 4.36
CA SER A 62 -16.13 -6.13 4.26
C SER A 62 -17.25 -6.34 5.28
N GLU A 63 -17.88 -5.25 5.72
CA GLU A 63 -19.10 -5.32 6.52
C GLU A 63 -20.26 -5.95 5.72
N ARG A 64 -20.23 -5.84 4.39
CA ARG A 64 -21.17 -6.51 3.48
C ARG A 64 -21.12 -8.02 3.67
N ALA A 65 -19.94 -8.63 3.64
CA ALA A 65 -19.79 -10.07 3.84
C ALA A 65 -20.31 -10.55 5.19
N LYS A 66 -20.07 -9.78 6.26
CA LYS A 66 -20.60 -10.08 7.60
C LYS A 66 -22.12 -9.97 7.66
N LYS A 67 -22.73 -9.08 6.88
CA LYS A 67 -24.19 -8.92 6.80
C LYS A 67 -24.83 -10.04 5.98
N ASP A 68 -24.26 -10.34 4.81
CA ASP A 68 -24.77 -11.38 3.90
C ASP A 68 -24.64 -12.77 4.52
N HIS A 69 -23.50 -13.04 5.17
CA HIS A 69 -23.16 -14.33 5.75
C HIS A 69 -22.53 -14.19 7.14
N PRO A 70 -23.32 -13.90 8.19
CA PRO A 70 -22.80 -13.60 9.54
C PRO A 70 -22.03 -14.75 10.21
N SER A 71 -22.34 -16.00 9.85
CA SER A 71 -21.72 -17.19 10.44
C SER A 71 -20.46 -17.66 9.72
N PHE A 72 -20.08 -17.04 8.60
CA PHE A 72 -18.95 -17.48 7.79
C PHE A 72 -17.65 -16.84 8.25
N ALA A 73 -16.57 -17.63 8.20
CA ALA A 73 -15.22 -17.12 8.44
C ALA A 73 -14.72 -16.34 7.21
N PRO A 74 -13.73 -15.45 7.35
CA PRO A 74 -13.23 -14.63 6.24
C PRO A 74 -12.81 -15.44 4.99
N LEU A 75 -12.16 -16.59 5.18
CA LEU A 75 -11.78 -17.46 4.05
C LEU A 75 -13.00 -18.05 3.34
N THR A 76 -14.08 -18.34 4.08
CA THR A 76 -15.34 -18.80 3.49
C THR A 76 -16.01 -17.67 2.72
N HIS A 77 -15.99 -16.43 3.23
CA HIS A 77 -16.45 -15.26 2.48
C HIS A 77 -15.66 -15.08 1.17
N TYR A 78 -14.35 -15.25 1.22
CA TYR A 78 -13.48 -15.22 0.04
C TYR A 78 -13.93 -16.27 -1.01
N CYS A 79 -14.12 -17.53 -0.61
CA CYS A 79 -14.59 -18.58 -1.51
C CYS A 79 -15.99 -18.29 -2.10
N VAL A 80 -16.91 -17.74 -1.30
CA VAL A 80 -18.23 -17.33 -1.79
C VAL A 80 -18.11 -16.25 -2.86
N ALA A 81 -17.24 -15.24 -2.66
CA ALA A 81 -17.03 -14.21 -3.66
C ALA A 81 -16.40 -14.73 -4.95
N LEU A 82 -15.49 -15.72 -4.88
CA LEU A 82 -14.97 -16.38 -6.09
C LEU A 82 -16.08 -17.07 -6.88
N ALA A 83 -16.99 -17.78 -6.20
CA ALA A 83 -18.12 -18.44 -6.84
C ALA A 83 -19.09 -17.42 -7.48
N LYS A 84 -19.42 -16.34 -6.76
CA LYS A 84 -20.26 -15.26 -7.30
C LYS A 84 -19.62 -14.54 -8.49
N TYR A 85 -18.29 -14.36 -8.47
CA TYR A 85 -17.56 -13.77 -9.59
C TYR A 85 -17.64 -14.66 -10.85
N LEU A 86 -17.54 -15.98 -10.71
CA LEU A 86 -17.73 -16.90 -11.83
C LEU A 86 -19.16 -16.85 -12.40
N GLN A 87 -20.17 -16.63 -11.55
CA GLN A 87 -21.56 -16.50 -11.98
C GLN A 87 -21.82 -15.16 -12.67
N SER A 88 -21.36 -14.05 -12.09
CA SER A 88 -21.53 -12.72 -12.66
C SER A 88 -20.47 -11.74 -12.14
N PRO A 89 -19.40 -11.49 -12.92
CA PRO A 89 -18.42 -10.46 -12.59
C PRO A 89 -19.07 -9.08 -12.43
N LEU A 90 -20.08 -8.78 -13.25
CA LEU A 90 -20.80 -7.50 -13.23
C LEU A 90 -21.47 -7.24 -11.87
N LYS A 91 -22.21 -8.22 -11.33
CA LYS A 91 -22.84 -8.11 -10.01
C LYS A 91 -21.81 -7.88 -8.90
N GLU A 92 -20.66 -8.56 -8.99
CA GLU A 92 -19.59 -8.42 -8.00
C GLU A 92 -18.89 -7.04 -8.04
N TYR A 93 -18.54 -6.53 -9.22
CA TYR A 93 -17.96 -5.18 -9.36
C TYR A 93 -18.95 -4.09 -8.93
N ALA A 94 -20.21 -4.18 -9.37
CA ALA A 94 -21.25 -3.20 -8.99
C ALA A 94 -21.47 -3.15 -7.47
N SER A 95 -21.30 -4.28 -6.79
CA SER A 95 -21.50 -4.36 -5.34
C SER A 95 -20.38 -3.67 -4.54
N LEU A 96 -19.20 -3.42 -5.12
CA LEU A 96 -18.05 -2.81 -4.41
C LEU A 96 -18.27 -1.34 -4.04
N GLY A 97 -19.17 -0.63 -4.73
CA GLY A 97 -19.37 0.80 -4.51
C GLY A 97 -18.07 1.59 -4.69
N ARG A 98 -17.64 2.33 -3.67
CA ARG A 98 -16.42 3.17 -3.74
C ARG A 98 -15.12 2.35 -3.69
N ASP A 99 -15.17 1.13 -3.16
CA ASP A 99 -13.98 0.28 -3.01
C ASP A 99 -13.43 -0.20 -4.37
N ILE A 100 -14.22 -0.07 -5.45
CA ILE A 100 -13.78 -0.35 -6.82
C ILE A 100 -12.56 0.48 -7.23
N VAL A 101 -12.38 1.67 -6.63
CA VAL A 101 -11.23 2.56 -6.88
C VAL A 101 -9.93 1.96 -6.35
N SER A 102 -10.00 1.05 -5.37
CA SER A 102 -8.85 0.35 -4.81
C SER A 102 -8.32 -0.75 -5.74
N ILE A 103 -9.11 -1.19 -6.72
CA ILE A 103 -8.68 -2.15 -7.74
C ILE A 103 -7.84 -1.40 -8.78
N GLN A 104 -6.66 -1.92 -9.08
CA GLN A 104 -5.74 -1.33 -10.04
C GLN A 104 -5.92 -1.96 -11.42
N PHE A 105 -6.76 -1.35 -12.27
CA PHE A 105 -7.01 -1.83 -13.63
C PHE A 105 -5.89 -1.48 -14.60
N LYS A 106 -5.18 -0.37 -14.35
CA LYS A 106 -4.08 0.12 -15.20
C LYS A 106 -2.90 0.66 -14.38
N PRO A 107 -1.65 0.51 -14.87
CA PRO A 107 -0.49 1.20 -14.32
C PRO A 107 -0.70 2.72 -14.32
N GLY A 108 -0.28 3.40 -13.26
CA GLY A 108 -0.41 4.86 -13.15
C GLY A 108 -1.82 5.37 -12.82
N GLN A 109 -2.80 4.49 -12.56
CA GLN A 109 -4.16 4.89 -12.15
C GLN A 109 -4.18 5.81 -10.91
N GLN A 110 -3.18 5.72 -10.03
CA GLN A 110 -3.08 6.58 -8.85
C GLN A 110 -2.69 8.04 -9.16
N LEU A 111 -2.32 8.34 -10.42
CA LEU A 111 -1.99 9.68 -10.88
C LEU A 111 -3.23 10.55 -11.16
N VAL A 112 -4.42 9.94 -11.23
CA VAL A 112 -5.70 10.67 -11.38
C VAL A 112 -6.41 10.80 -10.04
N SER A 113 -7.27 11.83 -9.91
CA SER A 113 -8.08 11.98 -8.70
C SER A 113 -9.09 10.83 -8.55
N GLN A 114 -9.31 10.39 -7.31
CA GLN A 114 -10.21 9.28 -7.01
C GLN A 114 -11.65 9.56 -7.46
N ASP A 115 -12.11 10.81 -7.36
CA ASP A 115 -13.46 11.19 -7.81
C ASP A 115 -13.61 11.11 -9.33
N LEU A 116 -12.57 11.51 -10.09
CA LEU A 116 -12.60 11.39 -11.55
C LEU A 116 -12.60 9.92 -11.97
N LEU A 117 -11.76 9.11 -11.33
CA LEU A 117 -11.68 7.67 -11.57
C LEU A 117 -13.01 6.98 -11.26
N LEU A 118 -13.59 7.24 -10.08
CA LEU A 118 -14.88 6.69 -9.68
C LEU A 118 -15.96 7.03 -10.72
N LYS A 119 -16.03 8.29 -11.15
CA LYS A 119 -17.00 8.72 -12.17
C LYS A 119 -16.85 7.96 -13.50
N GLN A 120 -15.62 7.72 -13.95
CA GLN A 120 -15.39 6.95 -15.18
C GLN A 120 -15.75 5.48 -15.01
N LEU A 121 -15.43 4.87 -13.88
CA LEU A 121 -15.82 3.50 -13.56
C LEU A 121 -17.34 3.35 -13.46
N GLU A 122 -18.03 4.31 -12.82
CA GLU A 122 -19.49 4.36 -12.78
C GLU A 122 -20.10 4.46 -14.18
N THR A 123 -19.46 5.20 -15.10
CA THR A 123 -19.95 5.31 -16.49
C THR A 123 -19.83 3.97 -17.22
N ALA A 124 -18.71 3.25 -17.04
CA ALA A 124 -18.56 1.89 -17.58
C ALA A 124 -19.58 0.89 -16.98
N LEU A 125 -19.89 1.01 -15.69
CA LEU A 125 -20.94 0.21 -15.05
C LEU A 125 -22.33 0.53 -15.61
N VAL A 126 -22.64 1.81 -15.86
CA VAL A 126 -23.89 2.22 -16.50
C VAL A 126 -24.00 1.56 -17.88
N ASP A 127 -22.98 1.66 -18.73
CA ASP A 127 -23.02 1.06 -20.07
C ASP A 127 -23.28 -0.45 -20.01
N MET A 128 -22.56 -1.17 -19.15
CA MET A 128 -22.69 -2.63 -19.06
C MET A 128 -24.00 -3.08 -18.40
N VAL A 129 -24.49 -2.38 -17.38
CA VAL A 129 -25.76 -2.73 -16.71
C VAL A 129 -26.94 -2.50 -17.64
N ASN A 130 -26.95 -1.42 -18.41
CA ASN A 130 -28.04 -1.15 -19.34
C ASN A 130 -27.99 -2.07 -20.58
N LEU A 131 -26.82 -2.58 -20.97
CA LEU A 131 -26.71 -3.62 -22.00
C LEU A 131 -27.34 -4.94 -21.54
N VAL A 132 -27.05 -5.37 -20.30
CA VAL A 132 -27.56 -6.62 -19.74
C VAL A 132 -29.03 -6.52 -19.35
N GLY A 133 -29.45 -5.37 -18.81
CA GLY A 133 -30.75 -5.20 -18.18
C GLY A 133 -30.79 -5.74 -16.75
N VAL A 134 -31.86 -5.42 -16.03
CA VAL A 134 -32.09 -5.86 -14.66
C VAL A 134 -33.51 -6.42 -14.55
N ASP A 135 -33.62 -7.68 -14.11
CA ASP A 135 -34.91 -8.24 -13.71
C ASP A 135 -35.35 -7.56 -12.41
N ILE A 136 -36.48 -6.86 -12.47
CA ILE A 136 -37.02 -6.12 -11.33
C ILE A 136 -37.45 -7.03 -10.19
N ASN A 137 -37.99 -8.22 -10.48
CA ASN A 137 -38.47 -9.17 -9.48
C ASN A 137 -37.29 -9.91 -8.83
N GLU A 138 -36.27 -10.27 -9.60
CA GLU A 138 -35.01 -10.76 -9.05
C GLU A 138 -34.36 -9.70 -8.16
N ALA A 139 -34.34 -8.42 -8.57
CA ALA A 139 -33.77 -7.33 -7.78
C ALA A 139 -34.47 -7.08 -6.43
N VAL A 140 -35.74 -7.48 -6.28
CA VAL A 140 -36.46 -7.37 -5.00
C VAL A 140 -35.99 -8.43 -4.00
N THR A 141 -35.60 -9.61 -4.49
CA THR A 141 -35.25 -10.76 -3.66
C THR A 141 -33.74 -10.95 -3.49
N ASP A 142 -32.96 -10.74 -4.55
CA ASP A 142 -31.51 -10.83 -4.54
C ASP A 142 -30.84 -9.45 -4.39
N SER A 143 -30.06 -9.30 -3.32
CA SER A 143 -29.32 -8.08 -3.07
C SER A 143 -28.21 -7.82 -4.08
N ALA A 144 -27.65 -8.85 -4.74
CA ALA A 144 -26.61 -8.63 -5.73
C ALA A 144 -27.18 -8.03 -7.02
N THR A 145 -28.34 -8.51 -7.48
CA THR A 145 -29.11 -7.89 -8.56
C THR A 145 -29.61 -6.48 -8.19
N ALA A 146 -30.07 -6.28 -6.95
CA ALA A 146 -30.46 -4.95 -6.44
C ALA A 146 -29.34 -3.91 -6.56
N ASN A 147 -28.08 -4.32 -6.40
CA ASN A 147 -26.92 -3.43 -6.51
C ASN A 147 -26.64 -2.95 -7.95
N LEU A 148 -27.30 -3.52 -8.95
CA LEU A 148 -27.23 -3.05 -10.34
C LEU A 148 -28.15 -1.83 -10.58
N LEU A 149 -29.28 -1.74 -9.87
CA LEU A 149 -30.29 -0.69 -10.07
C LEU A 149 -29.76 0.75 -10.02
N PRO A 150 -28.78 1.11 -9.16
CA PRO A 150 -28.20 2.45 -9.17
C PRO A 150 -27.57 2.87 -10.51
N TYR A 151 -27.18 1.90 -11.34
CA TYR A 151 -26.51 2.10 -12.63
C TYR A 151 -27.46 2.05 -13.82
N VAL A 152 -28.76 1.78 -13.60
CA VAL A 152 -29.78 1.84 -14.67
C VAL A 152 -30.05 3.29 -15.07
N CYS A 153 -30.20 3.55 -16.37
CA CYS A 153 -30.45 4.88 -16.93
C CYS A 153 -31.62 5.58 -16.23
N GLY A 154 -31.40 6.81 -15.75
CA GLY A 154 -32.43 7.59 -15.03
C GLY A 154 -32.59 7.26 -13.54
N LEU A 155 -32.05 6.12 -13.09
CA LEU A 155 -31.90 5.79 -11.67
C LEU A 155 -30.62 6.37 -11.08
N GLY A 156 -30.32 5.95 -9.86
CA GLY A 156 -29.24 6.41 -9.00
C GLY A 156 -29.51 5.88 -7.59
N PRO A 157 -28.55 5.92 -6.66
CA PRO A 157 -28.65 5.21 -5.38
C PRO A 157 -29.95 5.51 -4.60
N ARG A 158 -30.36 6.78 -4.59
CA ARG A 158 -31.61 7.20 -3.92
C ARG A 158 -32.87 6.70 -4.62
N LYS A 159 -32.91 6.73 -5.95
CA LYS A 159 -34.09 6.31 -6.72
C LYS A 159 -34.21 4.80 -6.77
N ALA A 160 -33.10 4.07 -6.86
CA ALA A 160 -33.07 2.62 -6.78
C ALA A 160 -33.61 2.12 -5.43
N ALA A 161 -33.15 2.70 -4.31
CA ALA A 161 -33.67 2.37 -2.99
C ALA A 161 -35.17 2.70 -2.84
N HIS A 162 -35.63 3.82 -3.44
CA HIS A 162 -37.05 4.18 -3.46
C HIS A 162 -37.89 3.19 -4.26
N LEU A 163 -37.43 2.81 -5.45
CA LEU A 163 -38.07 1.83 -6.32
C LEU A 163 -38.32 0.51 -5.57
N LEU A 164 -37.27 -0.09 -5.00
CA LEU A 164 -37.40 -1.34 -4.24
C LEU A 164 -38.34 -1.20 -3.04
N LYS A 165 -38.30 -0.06 -2.34
CA LYS A 165 -39.20 0.18 -1.21
C LYS A 165 -40.67 0.19 -1.66
N ILE A 166 -40.98 0.90 -2.75
CA ILE A 166 -42.36 1.00 -3.24
C ILE A 166 -42.84 -0.34 -3.81
N VAL A 167 -41.99 -1.07 -4.54
CA VAL A 167 -42.34 -2.41 -5.04
C VAL A 167 -42.67 -3.35 -3.88
N ASN A 168 -41.87 -3.35 -2.81
CA ASN A 168 -42.18 -4.11 -1.59
C ASN A 168 -43.51 -3.67 -0.93
N MET A 169 -43.83 -2.37 -0.94
CA MET A 169 -45.11 -1.88 -0.42
C MET A 169 -46.32 -2.29 -1.30
N ASN A 170 -46.10 -2.48 -2.60
CA ASN A 170 -47.12 -2.87 -3.56
C ASN A 170 -47.31 -4.41 -3.68
N GLY A 171 -46.61 -5.21 -2.85
CA GLY A 171 -46.76 -6.68 -2.84
C GLY A 171 -45.51 -7.45 -3.23
N GLY A 172 -44.41 -6.77 -3.60
CA GLY A 172 -43.11 -7.38 -3.85
C GLY A 172 -42.94 -8.06 -5.21
N VAL A 173 -43.97 -8.04 -6.05
CA VAL A 173 -43.95 -8.57 -7.42
C VAL A 173 -44.46 -7.49 -8.37
N VAL A 174 -43.83 -7.36 -9.52
CA VAL A 174 -44.22 -6.47 -10.62
C VAL A 174 -44.61 -7.35 -11.82
N ASN A 175 -45.83 -7.21 -12.32
CA ASN A 175 -46.33 -8.04 -13.43
C ASN A 175 -46.13 -7.38 -14.79
N ASN A 176 -46.14 -6.05 -14.84
CA ASN A 176 -45.88 -5.30 -16.07
C ASN A 176 -45.13 -3.98 -15.79
N ARG A 177 -44.45 -3.45 -16.80
CA ARG A 177 -43.67 -2.21 -16.65
C ARG A 177 -44.53 -0.99 -16.29
N ALA A 178 -45.83 -0.98 -16.65
CA ALA A 178 -46.73 0.13 -16.37
C ALA A 178 -47.09 0.25 -14.87
N GLU A 179 -47.03 -0.84 -14.10
CA GLU A 179 -47.22 -0.83 -12.64
C GLU A 179 -46.23 0.08 -11.92
N LEU A 180 -45.02 0.26 -12.48
CA LEU A 180 -44.00 1.16 -11.93
C LEU A 180 -44.45 2.64 -11.93
N LEU A 181 -45.40 3.00 -12.80
CA LEU A 181 -46.04 4.33 -12.84
C LEU A 181 -47.25 4.45 -11.90
N GLY A 182 -47.61 3.38 -11.18
CA GLY A 182 -48.81 3.33 -10.35
C GLY A 182 -50.08 2.94 -11.13
N VAL A 183 -49.94 2.43 -12.37
CA VAL A 183 -51.08 1.85 -13.10
C VAL A 183 -51.40 0.52 -12.45
N ASN A 184 -52.65 0.33 -12.00
CA ASN A 184 -53.08 -0.89 -11.28
C ASN A 184 -52.29 -1.20 -9.99
N ALA A 185 -51.52 -0.23 -9.47
CA ALA A 185 -50.74 -0.36 -8.24
C ALA A 185 -51.08 0.77 -7.24
N GLN A 186 -50.92 0.50 -5.94
CA GLN A 186 -51.35 1.44 -4.90
C GLN A 186 -50.47 2.70 -4.83
N TYR A 187 -49.16 2.55 -5.03
CA TYR A 187 -48.20 3.64 -4.98
C TYR A 187 -47.32 3.67 -6.24
N PRO A 188 -47.10 4.83 -6.87
CA PRO A 188 -46.19 4.93 -8.00
C PRO A 188 -44.73 4.78 -7.54
N ALA A 189 -43.98 3.86 -8.14
CA ALA A 189 -42.58 3.63 -7.80
C ALA A 189 -41.66 4.73 -8.34
N MET A 190 -42.06 5.34 -9.46
CA MET A 190 -41.32 6.41 -10.13
C MET A 190 -42.22 7.32 -10.96
N GLY A 191 -41.68 8.48 -11.36
CA GLY A 191 -42.38 9.41 -12.25
C GLY A 191 -42.08 9.14 -13.73
N VAL A 192 -42.96 9.62 -14.61
CA VAL A 192 -42.93 9.40 -16.07
C VAL A 192 -41.56 9.66 -16.71
N LYS A 193 -40.88 10.76 -16.34
CA LYS A 193 -39.55 11.07 -16.90
C LYS A 193 -38.48 10.05 -16.53
N VAL A 194 -38.57 9.48 -15.33
CA VAL A 194 -37.62 8.45 -14.89
C VAL A 194 -37.95 7.15 -15.58
N TRP A 195 -39.24 6.80 -15.64
CA TRP A 195 -39.73 5.61 -16.32
C TRP A 195 -39.32 5.58 -17.79
N ASN A 196 -39.54 6.66 -18.55
CA ASN A 196 -39.10 6.76 -19.96
C ASN A 196 -37.58 6.55 -20.14
N ASN A 197 -36.77 6.83 -19.13
CA ASN A 197 -35.32 6.64 -19.22
C ASN A 197 -34.90 5.21 -18.87
N CYS A 198 -35.67 4.49 -18.06
CA CYS A 198 -35.28 3.18 -17.51
C CYS A 198 -36.10 1.99 -18.03
N ALA A 199 -37.28 2.21 -18.63
CA ALA A 199 -38.26 1.16 -18.86
C ALA A 199 -37.72 0.01 -19.72
N SER A 200 -36.94 0.29 -20.76
CA SER A 200 -36.32 -0.72 -21.63
C SER A 200 -35.15 -1.48 -20.98
N PHE A 201 -34.70 -1.08 -19.80
CA PHE A 201 -33.58 -1.68 -19.08
C PHE A 201 -34.03 -2.47 -17.84
N LEU A 202 -35.30 -2.33 -17.46
CA LEU A 202 -35.95 -3.10 -16.41
C LEU A 202 -36.86 -4.11 -17.08
N TYR A 203 -36.56 -5.39 -16.96
CA TYR A 203 -37.38 -6.43 -17.54
C TYR A 203 -38.08 -7.25 -16.48
N ILE A 204 -39.12 -7.94 -16.92
CA ILE A 204 -39.93 -8.84 -16.12
C ILE A 204 -39.93 -10.13 -16.91
N ASP A 205 -39.44 -11.20 -16.30
CA ASP A 205 -39.39 -12.49 -16.99
C ASP A 205 -40.81 -12.90 -17.40
N PHE A 206 -40.94 -13.39 -18.63
CA PHE A 206 -42.22 -13.67 -19.25
C PHE A 206 -42.54 -15.17 -19.14
N GLU A 207 -43.66 -15.50 -18.50
CA GLU A 207 -44.18 -16.85 -18.47
C GLU A 207 -45.21 -17.07 -19.58
N ASN A 208 -44.92 -17.97 -20.53
CA ASN A 208 -45.80 -18.34 -21.65
C ASN A 208 -47.23 -18.76 -21.25
N ALA A 209 -47.46 -19.14 -19.99
CA ALA A 209 -48.74 -19.60 -19.47
C ALA A 209 -49.64 -18.46 -18.96
N ASP A 210 -49.09 -17.27 -18.69
CA ASP A 210 -49.86 -16.14 -18.17
C ASP A 210 -50.52 -15.35 -19.32
N PRO A 211 -51.86 -15.32 -19.42
CA PRO A 211 -52.56 -14.59 -20.47
C PRO A 211 -52.42 -13.06 -20.33
N ASP A 212 -52.18 -12.54 -19.12
CA ASP A 212 -52.08 -11.11 -18.84
C ASP A 212 -50.64 -10.57 -19.00
N ALA A 213 -49.65 -11.45 -19.11
CA ALA A 213 -48.26 -11.05 -19.30
C ALA A 213 -47.99 -10.60 -20.75
N ASP A 214 -47.36 -9.44 -20.91
CA ASP A 214 -46.91 -8.93 -22.21
C ASP A 214 -45.47 -9.43 -22.48
N PRO A 215 -45.23 -10.26 -23.51
CA PRO A 215 -43.89 -10.78 -23.79
C PRO A 215 -42.85 -9.71 -24.05
N LEU A 216 -43.28 -8.52 -24.48
CA LEU A 216 -42.37 -7.39 -24.74
C LEU A 216 -41.75 -6.82 -23.46
N ASP A 217 -42.35 -7.05 -22.28
CA ASP A 217 -41.75 -6.66 -21.00
C ASP A 217 -40.50 -7.51 -20.65
N ASN A 218 -40.34 -8.67 -21.30
CA ASN A 218 -39.14 -9.49 -21.30
C ASN A 218 -38.23 -9.22 -22.52
N THR A 219 -38.24 -8.00 -23.07
CA THR A 219 -37.36 -7.60 -24.18
C THR A 219 -36.73 -6.24 -23.95
N ARG A 220 -35.65 -5.91 -24.66
CA ARG A 220 -35.08 -4.54 -24.66
C ARG A 220 -35.91 -3.51 -25.42
N VAL A 221 -37.06 -3.91 -25.99
CA VAL A 221 -37.97 -2.99 -26.67
C VAL A 221 -38.53 -2.00 -25.65
N HIS A 222 -38.48 -0.71 -25.98
CA HIS A 222 -39.05 0.32 -25.11
C HIS A 222 -40.59 0.32 -25.23
N PRO A 223 -41.36 0.54 -24.14
CA PRO A 223 -42.82 0.60 -24.20
C PRO A 223 -43.41 1.59 -25.21
N GLU A 224 -42.66 2.61 -25.62
CA GLU A 224 -43.07 3.56 -26.68
C GLU A 224 -43.13 2.93 -28.09
N ASP A 225 -42.49 1.76 -28.25
CA ASP A 225 -42.35 1.03 -29.52
C ASP A 225 -43.12 -0.30 -29.53
N TYR A 226 -43.89 -0.61 -28.48
CA TYR A 226 -44.63 -1.88 -28.40
C TYR A 226 -45.62 -2.07 -29.57
N ASP A 227 -46.30 -1.00 -29.97
CA ASP A 227 -47.23 -1.06 -31.11
C ASP A 227 -46.50 -1.36 -32.43
N ILE A 228 -45.25 -0.89 -32.57
CA ILE A 228 -44.41 -1.19 -33.73
C ILE A 228 -44.00 -2.66 -33.71
N ALA A 229 -43.59 -3.18 -32.55
CA ALA A 229 -43.21 -4.59 -32.39
C ALA A 229 -44.39 -5.55 -32.63
N ARG A 230 -45.57 -5.24 -32.10
CA ARG A 230 -46.81 -6.01 -32.34
C ARG A 230 -47.17 -6.03 -33.82
N LYS A 231 -47.04 -4.90 -34.51
CA LYS A 231 -47.28 -4.83 -35.96
C LYS A 231 -46.26 -5.63 -36.75
N MET A 232 -44.97 -5.56 -36.40
CA MET A 232 -43.94 -6.40 -37.02
C MET A 232 -44.23 -7.89 -36.85
N ALA A 233 -44.68 -8.31 -35.66
CA ALA A 233 -45.09 -9.69 -35.41
C ALA A 233 -46.32 -10.09 -36.24
N ALA A 234 -47.31 -9.20 -36.38
CA ALA A 234 -48.49 -9.44 -37.22
C ALA A 234 -48.13 -9.62 -38.70
N ASP A 235 -47.30 -8.71 -39.23
CA ASP A 235 -46.85 -8.73 -40.62
C ASP A 235 -46.01 -10.00 -40.90
N ALA A 236 -45.17 -10.43 -39.95
CA ALA A 236 -44.39 -11.67 -40.07
C ALA A 236 -45.24 -12.96 -40.03
N LEU A 237 -46.41 -12.90 -39.38
CA LEU A 237 -47.40 -13.98 -39.37
C LEU A 237 -48.39 -13.89 -40.56
N GLU A 238 -48.28 -12.87 -41.41
CA GLU A 238 -49.19 -12.58 -42.52
C GLU A 238 -50.67 -12.49 -42.08
N LEU A 239 -50.92 -11.97 -40.87
CA LEU A 239 -52.27 -11.81 -40.34
C LEU A 239 -52.97 -10.61 -41.00
N ASP A 240 -54.26 -10.75 -41.29
CA ASP A 240 -55.08 -9.64 -41.75
C ASP A 240 -55.65 -8.81 -40.57
N GLU A 241 -56.27 -7.66 -40.87
CA GLU A 241 -56.81 -6.78 -39.83
C GLU A 241 -57.93 -7.42 -39.00
N GLU A 242 -58.68 -8.37 -39.58
CA GLU A 242 -59.76 -9.08 -38.88
C GLU A 242 -59.18 -10.06 -37.87
N ASP A 243 -58.15 -10.83 -38.26
CA ASP A 243 -57.43 -11.77 -37.42
C ASP A 243 -56.71 -11.07 -36.27
N ILE A 244 -56.01 -9.95 -36.54
CA ILE A 244 -55.32 -9.17 -35.51
C ILE A 244 -56.31 -8.70 -34.44
N LYS A 245 -57.46 -8.20 -34.88
CA LYS A 245 -58.48 -7.66 -33.97
C LYS A 245 -59.14 -8.76 -33.15
N ALA A 246 -59.49 -9.89 -33.78
CA ALA A 246 -60.08 -11.03 -33.09
C ALA A 246 -59.16 -11.54 -31.96
N GLU A 247 -57.87 -11.72 -32.26
CA GLU A 247 -56.88 -12.19 -31.28
C GLU A 247 -56.63 -11.17 -30.17
N THR A 248 -56.57 -9.87 -30.51
CA THR A 248 -56.32 -8.80 -29.53
C THR A 248 -57.51 -8.56 -28.60
N ASP A 249 -58.74 -8.67 -29.10
CA ASP A 249 -59.96 -8.48 -28.29
C ASP A 249 -60.16 -9.65 -27.30
N GLU A 250 -59.77 -10.87 -27.67
CA GLU A 250 -59.89 -12.06 -26.81
C GLU A 250 -58.75 -12.16 -25.78
N ASN A 251 -57.51 -11.91 -26.20
CA ASN A 251 -56.31 -12.20 -25.41
C ASN A 251 -55.53 -10.94 -24.99
N GLY A 252 -55.98 -9.74 -25.35
CA GLY A 252 -55.31 -8.48 -25.00
C GLY A 252 -54.15 -8.10 -25.92
N PRO A 253 -53.46 -6.98 -25.63
CA PRO A 253 -52.52 -6.34 -26.56
C PRO A 253 -51.26 -7.16 -26.89
N GLY A 254 -50.83 -8.06 -26.00
CA GLY A 254 -49.67 -8.94 -26.22
C GLY A 254 -49.97 -10.19 -27.06
N ALA A 255 -51.22 -10.41 -27.49
CA ALA A 255 -51.68 -11.65 -28.11
C ALA A 255 -50.87 -12.07 -29.34
N ILE A 256 -50.60 -11.12 -30.23
CA ILE A 256 -49.90 -11.38 -31.50
C ILE A 256 -48.46 -11.86 -31.26
N VAL A 257 -47.75 -11.21 -30.33
CA VAL A 257 -46.37 -11.60 -29.99
C VAL A 257 -46.35 -12.96 -29.30
N ARG A 258 -47.33 -13.26 -28.44
CA ARG A 258 -47.48 -14.60 -27.85
C ARG A 258 -47.77 -15.66 -28.91
N LYS A 259 -48.58 -15.33 -29.93
CA LYS A 259 -48.85 -16.24 -31.05
C LYS A 259 -47.58 -16.52 -31.84
N LEU A 260 -46.78 -15.50 -32.14
CA LEU A 260 -45.47 -15.64 -32.78
C LEU A 260 -44.55 -16.60 -32.00
N PHE A 261 -44.49 -16.46 -30.67
CA PHE A 261 -43.67 -17.32 -29.82
C PHE A 261 -44.22 -18.74 -29.69
N ARG A 262 -45.55 -18.89 -29.61
CA ARG A 262 -46.21 -20.21 -29.50
C ARG A 262 -46.09 -21.03 -30.78
N GLU A 263 -46.13 -20.37 -31.94
CA GLU A 263 -46.01 -21.03 -33.25
C GLU A 263 -44.55 -21.28 -33.68
N GLU A 264 -43.58 -20.92 -32.82
CA GLU A 264 -42.13 -21.01 -33.12
C GLU A 264 -41.77 -20.34 -34.45
N ALA A 265 -42.47 -19.24 -34.76
CA ALA A 265 -42.38 -18.53 -36.05
C ALA A 265 -41.47 -17.30 -36.00
N GLN A 266 -40.61 -17.17 -34.97
CA GLN A 266 -39.74 -16.02 -34.75
C GLN A 266 -38.78 -15.75 -35.93
N ASP A 267 -38.37 -16.79 -36.65
CA ASP A 267 -37.46 -16.66 -37.80
C ASP A 267 -38.11 -15.89 -38.97
N ARG A 268 -39.45 -15.88 -39.08
CA ARG A 268 -40.17 -15.16 -40.14
C ARG A 268 -40.00 -13.65 -40.06
N VAL A 269 -39.61 -13.12 -38.91
CA VAL A 269 -39.30 -11.68 -38.76
C VAL A 269 -38.08 -11.28 -39.62
N ASN A 270 -37.24 -12.22 -40.06
CA ASN A 270 -36.15 -11.97 -41.02
C ASN A 270 -36.65 -11.65 -42.43
N ASP A 271 -37.84 -12.13 -42.81
CA ASP A 271 -38.39 -11.93 -44.15
C ASP A 271 -38.89 -10.49 -44.35
N LEU A 272 -39.03 -9.73 -43.26
CA LEU A 272 -39.42 -8.33 -43.28
C LEU A 272 -38.30 -7.43 -43.83
N ILE A 273 -38.63 -6.65 -44.86
CA ILE A 273 -37.73 -5.65 -45.44
C ILE A 273 -37.76 -4.38 -44.56
N LEU A 274 -36.89 -4.32 -43.56
CA LEU A 274 -36.86 -3.23 -42.57
C LEU A 274 -36.59 -1.84 -43.17
N GLU A 275 -35.92 -1.76 -44.33
CA GLU A 275 -35.67 -0.49 -45.02
C GLU A 275 -36.97 0.15 -45.54
N GLU A 276 -37.83 -0.65 -46.19
CA GLU A 276 -39.15 -0.19 -46.65
C GLU A 276 -40.07 0.15 -45.47
N TYR A 277 -40.03 -0.65 -44.40
CA TYR A 277 -40.80 -0.39 -43.20
C TYR A 277 -40.39 0.92 -42.51
N ALA A 278 -39.09 1.19 -42.45
CA ALA A 278 -38.56 2.46 -41.94
C ALA A 278 -38.99 3.65 -42.80
N GLU A 279 -38.95 3.53 -44.13
CA GLU A 279 -39.42 4.57 -45.03
C GLU A 279 -40.92 4.89 -44.84
N GLN A 280 -41.75 3.86 -44.63
CA GLN A 280 -43.18 4.05 -44.38
C GLN A 280 -43.44 4.76 -43.05
N LEU A 281 -42.69 4.41 -41.99
CA LEU A 281 -42.77 5.10 -40.70
C LEU A 281 -42.32 6.56 -40.81
N GLU A 282 -41.28 6.86 -41.60
CA GLU A 282 -40.84 8.23 -41.84
C GLU A 282 -41.89 9.02 -42.65
N LYS A 283 -42.47 8.43 -43.70
CA LYS A 283 -43.50 9.08 -44.54
C LYS A 283 -44.80 9.35 -43.79
N ASN A 284 -45.28 8.39 -43.00
CA ASN A 284 -46.60 8.45 -42.39
C ASN A 284 -46.60 9.09 -40.99
N LEU A 285 -45.55 8.83 -40.20
CA LEU A 285 -45.48 9.24 -38.79
C LEU A 285 -44.34 10.22 -38.50
N ASN A 286 -43.49 10.53 -39.49
CA ASN A 286 -42.29 11.37 -39.33
C ASN A 286 -41.34 10.84 -38.23
N GLN A 287 -41.24 9.52 -38.10
CA GLN A 287 -40.39 8.83 -37.13
C GLN A 287 -39.24 8.10 -37.83
N ARG A 288 -38.00 8.38 -37.43
CA ARG A 288 -36.79 7.73 -37.96
C ARG A 288 -36.34 6.60 -37.04
N LYS A 289 -36.90 5.40 -37.25
CA LYS A 289 -36.74 4.25 -36.33
C LYS A 289 -36.00 3.05 -36.92
N ARG A 290 -35.22 3.21 -38.00
CA ARG A 290 -34.51 2.08 -38.66
C ARG A 290 -33.68 1.23 -37.67
N ALA A 291 -32.87 1.86 -36.83
CA ALA A 291 -32.06 1.14 -35.83
C ALA A 291 -32.94 0.46 -34.75
N THR A 292 -34.04 1.09 -34.37
CA THR A 292 -35.04 0.53 -33.44
C THR A 292 -35.70 -0.71 -34.02
N LEU A 293 -36.04 -0.72 -35.31
CA LEU A 293 -36.61 -1.90 -35.98
C LEU A 293 -35.66 -3.09 -35.99
N GLU A 294 -34.36 -2.85 -36.21
CA GLU A 294 -33.33 -3.89 -36.14
C GLU A 294 -33.24 -4.50 -34.72
N THR A 295 -33.34 -3.66 -33.68
CA THR A 295 -33.34 -4.12 -32.29
C THR A 295 -34.62 -4.86 -31.96
N ILE A 296 -35.78 -4.36 -32.40
CA ILE A 296 -37.06 -5.08 -32.24
C ILE A 296 -37.00 -6.45 -32.93
N ARG A 297 -36.45 -6.54 -34.15
CA ARG A 297 -36.28 -7.85 -34.83
C ARG A 297 -35.44 -8.80 -33.99
N ALA A 298 -34.28 -8.36 -33.53
CA ALA A 298 -33.39 -9.20 -32.72
C ALA A 298 -34.05 -9.66 -31.42
N GLU A 299 -34.77 -8.76 -30.74
CA GLU A 299 -35.46 -9.09 -29.48
C GLU A 299 -36.70 -9.97 -29.67
N LEU A 300 -37.40 -9.87 -30.81
CA LEU A 300 -38.47 -10.80 -31.17
C LEU A 300 -37.93 -12.19 -31.53
N GLN A 301 -36.68 -12.29 -31.97
CA GLN A 301 -36.02 -13.58 -32.22
C GLN A 301 -35.55 -14.23 -30.94
N GLN A 302 -34.77 -13.50 -30.15
CA GLN A 302 -34.21 -13.96 -28.89
C GLN A 302 -34.35 -12.85 -27.85
N PRO A 303 -35.42 -12.89 -27.04
CA PRO A 303 -35.64 -11.93 -25.97
C PRO A 303 -34.44 -11.88 -25.02
N TYR A 304 -33.93 -10.68 -24.74
CA TYR A 304 -32.80 -10.46 -23.82
C TYR A 304 -31.56 -11.35 -24.08
N GLU A 305 -31.20 -11.60 -25.34
CA GLU A 305 -29.98 -12.35 -25.68
C GLU A 305 -28.73 -11.83 -24.94
N GLU A 306 -27.80 -12.71 -24.60
CA GLU A 306 -26.54 -12.37 -23.95
C GLU A 306 -25.59 -11.65 -24.91
N LEU A 307 -25.62 -10.31 -24.89
CA LEU A 307 -24.82 -9.46 -25.78
C LEU A 307 -23.39 -9.22 -25.26
N ARG A 308 -23.03 -9.69 -24.06
CA ARG A 308 -21.67 -9.54 -23.54
C ARG A 308 -20.70 -10.48 -24.28
N LYS A 309 -19.42 -10.14 -24.17
CA LYS A 309 -18.36 -11.08 -24.58
C LYS A 309 -18.39 -12.32 -23.69
N GLN A 310 -18.06 -13.47 -24.26
CA GLN A 310 -17.87 -14.70 -23.52
C GLN A 310 -16.87 -14.48 -22.36
N PHE A 311 -17.10 -15.19 -21.26
CA PHE A 311 -16.25 -15.13 -20.08
C PHE A 311 -14.79 -15.39 -20.43
N VAL A 312 -13.91 -14.45 -20.07
CA VAL A 312 -12.47 -14.53 -20.36
C VAL A 312 -11.74 -15.10 -19.15
N PHE A 313 -11.15 -16.28 -19.33
CA PHE A 313 -10.26 -16.87 -18.33
C PHE A 313 -8.92 -16.13 -18.28
N LEU A 314 -8.32 -16.08 -17.08
CA LEU A 314 -7.03 -15.43 -16.88
C LEU A 314 -5.94 -16.12 -17.72
N SER A 315 -5.11 -15.32 -18.38
CA SER A 315 -3.95 -15.85 -19.09
C SER A 315 -2.90 -16.38 -18.11
N THR A 316 -1.93 -17.15 -18.62
CA THR A 316 -0.82 -17.64 -17.77
C THR A 316 -0.05 -16.48 -17.13
N ASP A 317 0.10 -15.36 -17.83
CA ASP A 317 0.83 -14.20 -17.34
C ASP A 317 0.01 -13.42 -16.30
N ASP A 318 -1.31 -13.36 -16.46
CA ASP A 318 -2.20 -12.74 -15.48
C ASP A 318 -2.22 -13.56 -14.18
N ILE A 319 -2.33 -14.89 -14.28
CA ILE A 319 -2.26 -15.80 -13.12
C ILE A 319 -0.91 -15.64 -12.41
N PHE A 320 0.17 -15.58 -13.17
CA PHE A 320 1.51 -15.37 -12.61
C PHE A 320 1.59 -14.06 -11.84
N THR A 321 1.14 -12.96 -12.45
CA THR A 321 1.16 -11.63 -11.83
C THR A 321 0.25 -11.56 -10.60
N MET A 322 -0.95 -12.14 -10.67
CA MET A 322 -1.92 -12.19 -9.58
C MET A 322 -1.39 -12.92 -8.34
N LEU A 323 -0.68 -14.05 -8.54
CA LEU A 323 -0.19 -14.88 -7.44
C LEU A 323 1.20 -14.47 -6.91
N THR A 324 2.03 -13.81 -7.72
CA THR A 324 3.41 -13.44 -7.35
C THR A 324 3.58 -11.94 -7.07
N GLY A 325 2.72 -11.10 -7.64
CA GLY A 325 2.90 -9.64 -7.70
C GLY A 325 3.93 -9.17 -8.71
N GLU A 326 4.57 -10.08 -9.46
CA GLU A 326 5.66 -9.77 -10.39
C GLU A 326 5.15 -9.65 -11.82
N THR A 327 5.53 -8.57 -12.51
CA THR A 327 5.21 -8.32 -13.92
C THR A 327 6.36 -8.78 -14.83
N ALA A 328 6.15 -8.70 -16.15
CA ALA A 328 7.23 -8.88 -17.14
C ALA A 328 8.37 -7.85 -16.99
N GLU A 329 8.06 -6.70 -16.40
CA GLU A 329 9.05 -5.65 -16.15
C GLU A 329 9.77 -5.84 -14.83
N THR A 330 9.22 -6.49 -13.81
CA THR A 330 9.92 -6.66 -12.53
C THR A 330 10.76 -7.92 -12.50
N LEU A 331 10.26 -9.02 -13.07
CA LEU A 331 10.95 -10.30 -13.16
C LEU A 331 11.02 -10.80 -14.62
N SER A 332 12.22 -10.72 -15.18
CA SER A 332 12.53 -11.14 -16.55
C SER A 332 13.84 -11.90 -16.64
N GLU A 333 14.04 -12.59 -17.75
CA GLU A 333 15.26 -13.32 -18.05
C GLU A 333 16.46 -12.36 -18.12
N GLY A 334 17.59 -12.78 -17.53
CA GLY A 334 18.82 -12.00 -17.45
C GLY A 334 18.94 -11.08 -16.22
N MET A 335 17.87 -10.89 -15.45
CA MET A 335 17.89 -10.13 -14.21
C MET A 335 18.66 -10.86 -13.11
N VAL A 336 19.36 -10.12 -12.25
CA VAL A 336 20.01 -10.68 -11.06
C VAL A 336 19.10 -10.44 -9.87
N VAL A 337 18.66 -11.54 -9.25
CA VAL A 337 17.67 -11.55 -8.16
C VAL A 337 18.21 -12.37 -6.98
N PRO A 338 17.90 -11.99 -5.73
CA PRO A 338 18.26 -12.80 -4.57
C PRO A 338 17.45 -14.11 -4.54
N ILE A 339 18.13 -15.22 -4.27
CA ILE A 339 17.51 -16.53 -4.04
C ILE A 339 17.88 -17.03 -2.65
N SER A 340 16.92 -17.61 -1.93
CA SER A 340 17.15 -18.30 -0.67
C SER A 340 17.27 -19.80 -0.91
N ILE A 341 18.38 -20.41 -0.49
CA ILE A 341 18.63 -21.85 -0.69
C ILE A 341 17.76 -22.68 0.26
N LYS A 342 16.95 -23.58 -0.28
CA LYS A 342 16.12 -24.53 0.49
C LYS A 342 16.77 -25.91 0.61
N ARG A 343 17.34 -26.44 -0.47
CA ARG A 343 17.91 -27.79 -0.52
C ARG A 343 19.14 -27.80 -1.41
N ILE A 344 20.17 -28.48 -0.94
CA ILE A 344 21.42 -28.66 -1.68
C ILE A 344 21.56 -30.14 -1.99
N THR A 345 21.59 -30.46 -3.28
CA THR A 345 21.96 -31.78 -3.80
C THR A 345 23.25 -31.65 -4.60
N ASP A 346 23.83 -32.79 -4.99
CA ASP A 346 25.14 -32.77 -5.66
C ASP A 346 24.99 -32.42 -7.16
N ASP A 347 23.79 -32.59 -7.72
CA ASP A 347 23.39 -32.34 -9.10
C ASP A 347 22.63 -31.02 -9.30
N HIS A 348 21.90 -30.53 -8.29
CA HIS A 348 21.20 -29.24 -8.36
C HIS A 348 21.05 -28.58 -7.00
N ILE A 349 20.69 -27.29 -6.99
CA ILE A 349 20.23 -26.57 -5.80
C ILE A 349 18.79 -26.13 -6.01
N ASP A 350 17.94 -26.43 -5.04
CA ASP A 350 16.59 -25.86 -4.96
C ASP A 350 16.60 -24.65 -4.06
N GLY A 351 16.08 -23.54 -4.57
CA GLY A 351 15.90 -22.30 -3.85
C GLY A 351 14.47 -21.76 -3.97
N LYS A 352 14.25 -20.61 -3.34
CA LYS A 352 13.04 -19.82 -3.50
C LYS A 352 13.42 -18.37 -3.77
N LEU A 353 12.72 -17.74 -4.70
CA LEU A 353 12.75 -16.30 -4.86
C LEU A 353 11.91 -15.63 -3.76
N ASP A 354 12.17 -14.34 -3.51
CA ASP A 354 11.42 -13.55 -2.53
C ASP A 354 9.92 -13.47 -2.86
N CYS A 355 9.57 -13.47 -4.15
CA CYS A 355 8.19 -13.52 -4.64
C CYS A 355 7.50 -14.90 -4.48
N GLY A 356 8.19 -15.88 -3.88
CA GLY A 356 7.63 -17.20 -3.56
C GLY A 356 7.67 -18.21 -4.71
N ILE A 357 8.34 -17.91 -5.81
CA ILE A 357 8.57 -18.83 -6.93
C ILE A 357 9.70 -19.81 -6.58
N ASP A 358 9.57 -21.08 -6.97
CA ASP A 358 10.64 -22.05 -6.79
C ASP A 358 11.75 -21.81 -7.83
N ALA A 359 12.99 -21.74 -7.35
CA ALA A 359 14.17 -21.54 -8.17
C ALA A 359 14.99 -22.83 -8.24
N LEU A 360 15.43 -23.21 -9.45
CA LEU A 360 16.28 -24.36 -9.68
C LEU A 360 17.61 -23.90 -10.25
N VAL A 361 18.70 -24.30 -9.60
CA VAL A 361 20.06 -24.14 -10.12
C VAL A 361 20.54 -25.49 -10.65
N PRO A 362 20.63 -25.67 -11.98
CA PRO A 362 21.14 -26.92 -12.55
C PRO A 362 22.64 -27.08 -12.30
N GLU A 363 23.16 -28.32 -12.37
CA GLU A 363 24.57 -28.66 -12.11
C GLU A 363 25.56 -27.74 -12.82
N SER A 364 25.28 -27.45 -14.10
CA SER A 364 26.12 -26.59 -14.91
C SER A 364 26.25 -25.20 -14.32
N GLU A 365 25.23 -24.66 -13.66
CA GLU A 365 25.16 -23.25 -13.26
C GLU A 365 25.44 -23.02 -11.77
N LEU A 366 25.98 -24.02 -11.07
CA LEU A 366 26.25 -23.98 -9.62
C LEU A 366 27.43 -23.08 -9.28
N THR A 367 28.60 -23.30 -9.89
CA THR A 367 29.82 -22.58 -9.56
C THR A 367 30.80 -22.65 -10.73
N ASP A 368 31.71 -21.67 -10.80
CA ASP A 368 32.83 -21.68 -11.74
C ASP A 368 34.02 -22.52 -11.20
N ARG A 369 33.96 -22.94 -9.93
CA ARG A 369 35.01 -23.69 -9.22
C ARG A 369 34.64 -25.16 -9.04
N TYR A 370 35.03 -26.00 -9.99
CA TYR A 370 34.73 -27.44 -10.00
C TYR A 370 35.55 -28.27 -9.00
N ASP A 371 36.52 -27.67 -8.32
CA ASP A 371 37.43 -28.32 -7.38
C ASP A 371 36.87 -28.46 -5.95
N ILE A 372 35.80 -27.72 -5.62
CA ILE A 372 35.21 -27.67 -4.28
C ILE A 372 33.80 -28.26 -4.32
N PRO A 373 33.44 -29.17 -3.39
CA PRO A 373 32.08 -29.71 -3.34
C PRO A 373 31.07 -28.61 -3.00
N VAL A 374 29.92 -28.64 -3.68
CA VAL A 374 28.83 -27.65 -3.60
C VAL A 374 28.37 -27.41 -2.15
N ARG A 375 28.31 -28.46 -1.34
CA ARG A 375 27.94 -28.40 0.08
C ARG A 375 28.91 -27.62 0.97
N ALA A 376 30.16 -27.43 0.52
CA ALA A 376 31.15 -26.61 1.23
C ALA A 376 31.06 -25.13 0.82
N LEU A 377 30.54 -24.84 -0.37
CA LEU A 377 30.40 -23.48 -0.91
C LEU A 377 29.13 -22.79 -0.41
N TYR A 378 28.05 -23.55 -0.28
CA TYR A 378 26.73 -23.00 0.03
C TYR A 378 26.12 -23.60 1.29
N GLN A 379 25.34 -22.78 2.00
CA GLN A 379 24.62 -23.19 3.20
C GLN A 379 23.11 -23.12 2.98
N ILE A 380 22.38 -24.02 3.64
CA ILE A 380 20.91 -24.00 3.62
C ILE A 380 20.42 -22.73 4.33
N HIS A 381 19.41 -22.08 3.77
CA HIS A 381 18.85 -20.77 4.17
C HIS A 381 19.75 -19.56 3.89
N GLN A 382 20.89 -19.75 3.21
CA GLN A 382 21.69 -18.63 2.72
C GLN A 382 20.97 -17.94 1.56
N THR A 383 20.98 -16.61 1.56
CA THR A 383 20.50 -15.80 0.43
C THR A 383 21.66 -15.36 -0.45
N LEU A 384 21.56 -15.59 -1.75
CA LEU A 384 22.60 -15.29 -2.73
C LEU A 384 22.01 -14.61 -3.97
N PRO A 385 22.74 -13.68 -4.61
CA PRO A 385 22.34 -13.16 -5.91
C PRO A 385 22.50 -14.25 -6.97
N ALA A 386 21.47 -14.47 -7.78
CA ALA A 386 21.48 -15.39 -8.89
C ALA A 386 20.91 -14.72 -10.14
N LYS A 387 21.44 -15.07 -11.31
CA LYS A 387 20.93 -14.55 -12.58
C LYS A 387 19.82 -15.46 -13.11
N VAL A 388 18.66 -14.88 -13.43
CA VAL A 388 17.56 -15.60 -14.08
C VAL A 388 17.98 -15.99 -15.49
N LEU A 389 17.94 -17.29 -15.79
CA LEU A 389 18.22 -17.80 -17.14
C LEU A 389 16.93 -18.03 -17.92
N PHE A 390 15.96 -18.67 -17.30
CA PHE A 390 14.69 -19.01 -17.92
C PHE A 390 13.56 -18.97 -16.89
N LEU A 391 12.45 -18.34 -17.24
CA LEU A 391 11.30 -18.22 -16.36
C LEU A 391 10.08 -18.95 -16.93
N ASN A 392 9.69 -20.05 -16.30
CA ASN A 392 8.48 -20.76 -16.66
C ASN A 392 7.27 -20.22 -15.88
N ARG A 393 6.54 -19.28 -16.49
CA ARG A 393 5.35 -18.66 -15.89
C ARG A 393 4.20 -19.64 -15.67
N LYS A 394 4.07 -20.69 -16.49
CA LYS A 394 3.01 -21.70 -16.36
C LYS A 394 3.18 -22.58 -15.12
N ASN A 395 4.41 -22.93 -14.80
CA ASN A 395 4.74 -23.86 -13.72
C ASN A 395 5.29 -23.19 -12.46
N PHE A 396 5.46 -21.86 -12.48
CA PHE A 396 6.03 -21.10 -11.36
C PHE A 396 7.42 -21.64 -10.97
N LEU A 397 8.24 -21.92 -12.00
CA LEU A 397 9.60 -22.42 -11.86
C LEU A 397 10.56 -21.46 -12.56
N CYS A 398 11.64 -21.09 -11.86
CA CYS A 398 12.68 -20.21 -12.36
C CYS A 398 14.02 -20.95 -12.41
N ASN A 399 14.64 -21.05 -13.58
CA ASN A 399 16.01 -21.56 -13.69
C ASN A 399 16.98 -20.40 -13.50
N VAL A 400 17.91 -20.54 -12.56
CA VAL A 400 18.84 -19.46 -12.19
C VAL A 400 20.28 -19.95 -12.17
N SER A 401 21.22 -19.02 -12.32
CA SER A 401 22.67 -19.28 -12.27
C SER A 401 23.32 -18.58 -11.08
N LEU A 402 24.16 -19.32 -10.35
CA LEU A 402 24.98 -18.83 -9.24
C LEU A 402 26.44 -18.57 -9.64
N ARG A 403 26.80 -18.77 -10.92
CA ARG A 403 28.15 -18.52 -11.42
C ARG A 403 28.55 -17.05 -11.26
N GLU A 404 29.79 -16.81 -10.83
CA GLU A 404 30.31 -15.46 -10.55
C GLU A 404 30.36 -14.63 -11.84
N GLU A 405 30.72 -15.24 -12.99
CA GLU A 405 30.73 -14.55 -14.28
C GLU A 405 29.34 -14.06 -14.71
N GLN A 406 28.30 -14.86 -14.45
CA GLN A 406 26.92 -14.56 -14.83
C GLN A 406 26.34 -13.45 -13.94
N VAL A 407 26.55 -13.55 -12.63
CA VAL A 407 26.03 -12.60 -11.64
C VAL A 407 26.73 -11.23 -11.72
N SER A 408 28.03 -11.20 -12.03
CA SER A 408 28.80 -9.96 -12.15
C SER A 408 28.45 -9.10 -13.38
N ARG A 409 27.75 -9.67 -14.37
CA ARG A 409 27.28 -8.97 -15.58
C ARG A 409 25.75 -8.87 -15.60
N PRO A 410 25.16 -7.95 -14.81
CA PRO A 410 23.72 -7.71 -14.87
C PRO A 410 23.37 -7.15 -16.26
N VAL A 411 22.25 -7.61 -16.82
CA VAL A 411 21.70 -7.02 -18.04
C VAL A 411 21.30 -5.58 -17.71
N LEU A 412 21.95 -4.62 -18.39
CA LEU A 412 21.56 -3.23 -18.29
C LEU A 412 20.21 -3.08 -18.99
N ARG A 413 19.19 -2.62 -18.25
CA ARG A 413 17.97 -2.16 -18.90
C ARG A 413 18.32 -0.99 -19.79
N THR A 414 17.92 -1.05 -21.05
CA THR A 414 17.98 0.11 -21.92
C THR A 414 17.09 1.18 -21.27
N PRO A 415 17.65 2.28 -20.80
CA PRO A 415 16.83 3.33 -20.23
C PRO A 415 16.00 3.92 -21.37
N ASP A 416 14.72 4.17 -21.12
CA ASP A 416 13.81 4.81 -22.08
C ASP A 416 14.19 6.30 -22.16
N ARG A 417 15.31 6.58 -22.83
CA ARG A 417 15.87 7.93 -23.01
C ARG A 417 15.52 8.41 -24.41
N LEU A 418 14.65 9.39 -24.49
CA LEU A 418 14.47 10.17 -25.72
C LEU A 418 15.75 10.97 -25.98
N GLN A 419 16.31 10.81 -27.19
CA GLN A 419 17.57 11.43 -27.56
C GLN A 419 17.46 12.96 -27.50
N GLY A 420 18.23 13.60 -26.63
CA GLY A 420 18.28 15.06 -26.48
C GLY A 420 17.38 15.66 -25.39
N GLU A 421 16.55 14.85 -24.72
CA GLU A 421 15.69 15.31 -23.60
C GLU A 421 16.26 14.97 -22.22
N TRP A 422 17.23 14.05 -22.16
CA TRP A 422 17.87 13.63 -20.91
C TRP A 422 19.06 14.53 -20.55
N ASP A 423 19.11 15.03 -19.31
CA ASP A 423 20.22 15.83 -18.83
C ASP A 423 21.37 14.93 -18.32
N ASP A 424 22.21 14.49 -19.27
CA ASP A 424 23.40 13.68 -18.96
C ASP A 424 24.37 14.38 -18.01
N ARG A 425 24.40 15.73 -18.01
CA ARG A 425 25.30 16.50 -17.13
C ARG A 425 24.81 16.45 -15.69
N GLN A 426 23.52 16.61 -15.45
CA GLN A 426 22.93 16.50 -14.12
C GLN A 426 23.09 15.08 -13.56
N GLU A 427 22.83 14.05 -14.38
CA GLU A 427 23.00 12.64 -13.96
C GLU A 427 24.45 12.35 -13.52
N ALA A 428 25.44 12.84 -14.28
CA ALA A 428 26.85 12.66 -13.94
C ALA A 428 27.20 13.30 -12.57
N GLN A 429 26.71 14.52 -12.33
CA GLN A 429 26.91 15.22 -11.05
C GLN A 429 26.25 14.47 -9.88
N ASP A 430 25.02 13.99 -10.06
CA ASP A 430 24.30 13.23 -9.03
C ASP A 430 24.99 11.91 -8.72
N ARG A 431 25.54 11.24 -9.74
CA ARG A 431 26.29 9.99 -9.60
C ARG A 431 27.61 10.20 -8.86
N GLU A 432 28.35 11.25 -9.17
CA GLU A 432 29.57 11.62 -8.44
C GLU A 432 29.26 11.92 -6.97
N ALA A 433 28.24 12.73 -6.70
CA ALA A 433 27.81 13.06 -5.34
C ALA A 433 27.35 11.82 -4.53
N GLN A 434 26.69 10.85 -5.16
CA GLN A 434 26.33 9.58 -4.51
C GLN A 434 27.55 8.72 -4.19
N GLN A 435 28.55 8.68 -5.07
CA GLN A 435 29.80 7.94 -4.84
C GLN A 435 30.59 8.52 -3.66
N GLU A 436 30.72 9.85 -3.58
CA GLU A 436 31.38 10.53 -2.46
C GLU A 436 30.71 10.24 -1.11
N LYS A 437 29.37 10.23 -1.08
CA LYS A 437 28.59 9.87 0.13
C LYS A 437 28.78 8.41 0.52
N THR A 438 28.79 7.50 -0.45
CA THR A 438 28.95 6.06 -0.21
C THR A 438 30.36 5.74 0.33
N GLN A 439 31.40 6.40 -0.20
CA GLN A 439 32.76 6.25 0.31
C GLN A 439 32.92 6.79 1.74
N SER A 440 32.17 7.84 2.11
CA SER A 440 32.20 8.43 3.44
C SER A 440 31.51 7.58 4.53
N GLY A 441 30.55 6.74 4.16
CA GLY A 441 29.81 5.85 5.07
C GLY A 441 30.54 4.58 5.50
N GLY A 442 31.65 4.23 4.84
CA GLY A 442 32.39 2.99 5.02
C GLY A 442 33.47 3.00 6.10
N ARG A 443 33.36 3.80 7.17
CA ARG A 443 34.30 3.65 8.31
C ARG A 443 33.90 2.41 9.11
N THR A 444 34.65 1.33 8.96
CA THR A 444 34.57 0.13 9.79
C THR A 444 34.55 0.51 11.28
N MET A 445 33.44 0.21 11.96
CA MET A 445 33.29 0.53 13.37
C MET A 445 34.23 -0.35 14.22
N ARG A 446 35.27 0.27 14.79
CA ARG A 446 36.17 -0.37 15.77
C ARG A 446 35.39 -0.69 17.05
N VAL A 447 35.44 -1.94 17.51
CA VAL A 447 34.83 -2.38 18.78
C VAL A 447 35.92 -2.63 19.82
N ILE A 448 35.93 -1.83 20.88
CA ILE A 448 36.86 -1.97 22.01
C ILE A 448 36.18 -2.79 23.11
N LYS A 449 36.89 -3.79 23.66
CA LYS A 449 36.43 -4.61 24.77
C LYS A 449 36.52 -3.83 26.10
N HIS A 450 35.60 -2.90 26.32
CA HIS A 450 35.49 -2.14 27.56
C HIS A 450 34.02 -1.95 27.97
N PRO A 451 33.64 -2.10 29.25
CA PRO A 451 32.24 -2.03 29.68
C PRO A 451 31.53 -0.72 29.30
N LEU A 452 32.26 0.39 29.37
CA LEU A 452 31.79 1.74 29.05
C LEU A 452 31.97 2.12 27.57
N PHE A 453 32.48 1.22 26.73
CA PHE A 453 32.58 1.46 25.30
C PHE A 453 31.24 1.19 24.62
N ARG A 454 30.79 2.16 23.81
CA ARG A 454 29.62 2.04 22.94
C ARG A 454 29.96 2.69 21.60
N PRO A 455 29.62 2.07 20.46
CA PRO A 455 29.89 2.65 19.16
C PRO A 455 28.85 3.70 18.78
N PHE A 456 28.75 4.75 19.59
CA PHE A 456 27.82 5.84 19.38
C PHE A 456 28.46 6.99 18.61
N ASN A 457 27.64 7.73 17.86
CA ASN A 457 28.01 9.08 17.43
C ASN A 457 27.89 10.07 18.62
N SER A 458 28.26 11.35 18.45
CA SER A 458 28.19 12.34 19.53
C SER A 458 26.77 12.52 20.07
N THR A 459 25.77 12.61 19.18
CA THR A 459 24.36 12.84 19.51
C THR A 459 23.75 11.65 20.27
N GLN A 460 24.00 10.43 19.80
CA GLN A 460 23.58 9.18 20.46
C GLN A 460 24.20 9.04 21.85
N ALA A 461 25.46 9.48 22.03
CA ALA A 461 26.09 9.48 23.34
C ALA A 461 25.45 10.48 24.31
N GLU A 462 25.03 11.65 23.83
CA GLU A 462 24.30 12.65 24.63
C GLU A 462 22.89 12.14 25.03
N GLU A 463 22.15 11.54 24.09
CA GLU A 463 20.84 10.93 24.37
C GLU A 463 20.94 9.82 25.42
N PHE A 464 21.92 8.93 25.27
CA PHE A 464 22.16 7.84 26.21
C PHE A 464 22.51 8.35 27.61
N LEU A 465 23.38 9.38 27.68
CA LEU A 465 23.76 9.99 28.96
C LEU A 465 22.67 10.91 29.54
N GLY A 466 21.70 11.37 28.74
CA GLY A 466 20.64 12.25 29.20
C GLY A 466 19.86 11.69 30.39
N SER A 467 19.52 10.40 30.34
CA SER A 467 18.82 9.67 31.40
C SER A 467 19.68 9.29 32.62
N GLN A 468 21.01 9.47 32.52
CA GLN A 468 21.97 9.00 33.52
C GLN A 468 22.32 10.08 34.56
N SER A 469 23.05 9.67 35.60
CA SER A 469 23.48 10.56 36.67
C SER A 469 24.66 11.42 36.22
N ARG A 470 24.84 12.57 36.89
CA ARG A 470 26.01 13.44 36.65
C ARG A 470 27.29 12.66 36.98
N GLY A 471 28.28 12.74 36.10
CA GLY A 471 29.52 11.98 36.20
C GLY A 471 29.52 10.61 35.53
N ASP A 472 28.42 10.18 34.93
CA ASP A 472 28.41 8.98 34.08
C ASP A 472 29.07 9.25 32.72
N VAL A 473 29.70 8.21 32.17
CA VAL A 473 30.65 8.32 31.04
C VAL A 473 30.44 7.21 30.02
N VAL A 474 30.62 7.57 28.75
CA VAL A 474 30.66 6.66 27.60
C VAL A 474 31.92 6.93 26.79
N ILE A 475 32.60 5.84 26.42
CA ILE A 475 33.72 5.86 25.48
C ILE A 475 33.17 5.51 24.10
N ARG A 476 33.52 6.30 23.09
CA ARG A 476 33.11 6.08 21.71
C ARG A 476 34.26 6.35 20.73
N PRO A 477 34.18 5.84 19.49
CA PRO A 477 35.10 6.23 18.43
C PRO A 477 35.11 7.75 18.21
N SER A 478 36.29 8.31 17.92
CA SER A 478 36.43 9.72 17.55
C SER A 478 36.32 9.90 16.04
N SER A 479 35.70 11.01 15.60
CA SER A 479 35.68 11.39 14.19
C SER A 479 37.05 11.86 13.68
N LYS A 480 37.97 12.21 14.60
CA LYS A 480 39.30 12.75 14.29
C LYS A 480 40.28 11.74 13.68
N GLY A 481 39.99 10.44 13.79
CA GLY A 481 40.81 9.41 13.17
C GLY A 481 40.93 8.14 14.01
N PRO A 482 41.62 7.12 13.49
CA PRO A 482 41.78 5.84 14.18
C PRO A 482 42.55 5.97 15.49
N ASP A 483 43.45 6.97 15.60
CA ASP A 483 44.30 7.27 16.77
C ASP A 483 43.63 8.10 17.86
N HIS A 484 42.33 8.33 17.73
CA HIS A 484 41.56 9.11 18.67
C HIS A 484 40.36 8.33 19.23
N LEU A 485 40.17 8.45 20.54
CA LEU A 485 38.95 8.08 21.22
C LEU A 485 38.25 9.32 21.77
N ALA A 486 36.93 9.29 21.82
CA ALA A 486 36.14 10.34 22.43
C ALA A 486 35.48 9.81 23.70
N VAL A 487 35.80 10.43 24.83
CA VAL A 487 35.21 10.13 26.14
C VAL A 487 34.17 11.21 26.43
N THR A 488 32.89 10.84 26.39
CA THR A 488 31.77 11.75 26.64
C THR A 488 31.22 11.51 28.03
N TRP A 489 31.08 12.55 28.85
CA TRP A 489 30.50 12.42 30.19
C TRP A 489 29.51 13.56 30.50
N LYS A 490 28.57 13.28 31.40
CA LYS A 490 27.51 14.23 31.80
C LYS A 490 27.99 15.17 32.91
N VAL A 491 28.13 16.46 32.60
CA VAL A 491 28.53 17.50 33.57
C VAL A 491 27.34 17.94 34.42
N SER A 492 26.25 18.27 33.75
CA SER A 492 24.96 18.68 34.35
C SER A 492 23.84 18.32 33.37
N ASP A 493 22.58 18.51 33.76
CA ASP A 493 21.44 18.24 32.88
C ASP A 493 21.50 19.12 31.63
N GLY A 494 21.50 18.47 30.46
CA GLY A 494 21.67 19.12 29.15
C GLY A 494 23.10 19.61 28.85
N ILE A 495 24.10 19.32 29.68
CA ILE A 495 25.49 19.75 29.48
C ILE A 495 26.43 18.54 29.49
N PHE A 496 26.96 18.20 28.31
CA PHE A 496 27.86 17.07 28.10
C PHE A 496 29.24 17.57 27.66
N GLN A 497 30.30 16.94 28.17
CA GLN A 497 31.67 17.24 27.76
C GLN A 497 32.23 16.09 26.94
N HIS A 498 32.74 16.38 25.74
CA HIS A 498 33.44 15.42 24.90
C HIS A 498 34.96 15.66 25.00
N ILE A 499 35.64 14.71 25.62
CA ILE A 499 37.09 14.74 25.79
C ILE A 499 37.71 13.94 24.65
N ASP A 500 38.61 14.59 23.91
CA ASP A 500 39.42 13.95 22.89
C ASP A 500 40.66 13.31 23.53
N VAL A 501 40.82 12.00 23.31
CA VAL A 501 41.90 11.18 23.85
C VAL A 501 42.75 10.70 22.69
N LEU A 502 44.01 11.14 22.65
CA LEU A 502 45.00 10.68 21.68
C LEU A 502 45.64 9.39 22.20
N GLU A 503 45.56 8.33 21.41
CA GLU A 503 46.19 7.04 21.69
C GLU A 503 47.58 6.99 21.07
N LEU A 504 48.60 6.64 21.85
CA LEU A 504 49.98 6.44 21.40
C LEU A 504 50.41 4.99 21.67
N ASP A 505 51.43 4.54 20.95
CA ASP A 505 52.05 3.22 21.10
C ASP A 505 51.06 2.04 20.95
N LYS A 506 50.39 1.99 19.79
CA LYS A 506 49.43 0.93 19.44
C LYS A 506 50.13 -0.31 18.88
N GLU A 507 49.66 -1.49 19.29
CA GLU A 507 50.11 -2.78 18.73
C GLU A 507 49.42 -3.10 17.39
N ASN A 508 48.15 -2.72 17.26
CA ASN A 508 47.34 -2.86 16.04
C ASN A 508 46.26 -1.74 16.01
N GLU A 509 45.72 -1.40 14.84
CA GLU A 509 44.71 -0.34 14.65
C GLU A 509 43.42 -0.57 15.48
N PHE A 510 43.13 -1.82 15.81
CA PHE A 510 41.98 -2.22 16.62
C PHE A 510 42.27 -2.23 18.13
N SER A 511 43.54 -2.30 18.55
CA SER A 511 43.96 -2.32 19.95
C SER A 511 43.99 -0.91 20.56
N VAL A 512 43.70 -0.78 21.86
CA VAL A 512 43.85 0.49 22.57
C VAL A 512 45.34 0.80 22.73
N GLY A 513 45.72 2.07 22.53
CA GLY A 513 47.12 2.49 22.71
C GLY A 513 47.61 2.30 24.15
N ARG A 514 48.89 1.97 24.33
CA ARG A 514 49.50 1.81 25.67
C ARG A 514 49.63 3.11 26.45
N THR A 515 49.58 4.25 25.76
CA THR A 515 49.68 5.58 26.38
C THR A 515 48.53 6.45 25.88
N LEU A 516 47.71 6.97 26.79
CA LEU A 516 46.56 7.84 26.46
C LEU A 516 46.84 9.28 26.87
N LYS A 517 46.73 10.23 25.94
CA LYS A 517 46.96 11.67 26.20
C LYS A 517 45.70 12.50 26.06
N VAL A 518 45.44 13.34 27.05
CA VAL A 518 44.32 14.29 27.06
C VAL A 518 44.83 15.72 27.06
N GLY A 519 44.46 16.51 26.06
CA GLY A 519 44.79 17.93 25.94
C GLY A 519 46.30 18.25 25.96
N GLY A 520 47.14 17.27 25.63
CA GLY A 520 48.61 17.38 25.61
C GLY A 520 49.29 17.54 26.98
N ARG A 521 48.53 17.62 28.08
CA ARG A 521 49.04 17.87 29.44
C ARG A 521 48.92 16.67 30.38
N TYR A 522 47.93 15.81 30.14
CA TYR A 522 47.65 14.66 30.99
C TYR A 522 47.95 13.37 30.23
N THR A 523 48.65 12.45 30.88
CA THR A 523 49.01 11.15 30.32
C THR A 523 48.50 10.06 31.27
N TYR A 524 47.85 9.05 30.70
CA TYR A 524 47.24 7.92 31.41
C TYR A 524 47.72 6.60 30.82
N SER A 525 47.77 5.58 31.67
CA SER A 525 48.29 4.25 31.32
C SER A 525 47.23 3.37 30.63
N ASP A 526 45.97 3.49 31.03
CA ASP A 526 44.85 2.78 30.42
C ASP A 526 43.54 3.60 30.52
N LEU A 527 42.44 3.03 30.00
CA LEU A 527 41.14 3.70 29.99
C LEU A 527 40.54 3.86 31.39
N ASP A 528 40.75 2.91 32.30
CA ASP A 528 40.22 2.96 33.67
C ASP A 528 40.94 4.02 34.50
N ASP A 529 42.26 4.12 34.37
CA ASP A 529 43.12 5.18 34.91
C ASP A 529 42.66 6.55 34.42
N LEU A 530 42.41 6.70 33.10
CA LEU A 530 41.86 7.93 32.52
C LEU A 530 40.49 8.28 33.11
N ILE A 531 39.56 7.32 33.20
CA ILE A 531 38.21 7.56 33.71
C ILE A 531 38.28 7.97 35.19
N PHE A 532 39.08 7.30 36.00
CA PHE A 532 39.17 7.55 37.43
C PHE A 532 39.90 8.86 37.73
N ASN A 533 41.11 9.03 37.20
CA ASN A 533 41.98 10.17 37.53
C ASN A 533 41.67 11.44 36.72
N HIS A 534 40.93 11.35 35.62
CA HIS A 534 40.47 12.52 34.86
C HIS A 534 38.98 12.80 35.10
N VAL A 535 38.11 11.90 34.64
CA VAL A 535 36.66 12.18 34.54
C VAL A 535 36.04 12.22 35.94
N LYS A 536 36.20 11.17 36.75
CA LYS A 536 35.65 11.13 38.12
C LYS A 536 36.27 12.19 39.02
N ALA A 537 37.57 12.49 38.86
CA ALA A 537 38.22 13.60 39.55
C ALA A 537 37.57 14.96 39.20
N MET A 538 37.28 15.21 37.91
CA MET A 538 36.56 16.40 37.48
C MET A 538 35.11 16.42 37.98
N THR A 539 34.39 15.29 37.94
CA THR A 539 33.03 15.18 38.48
C THR A 539 33.00 15.62 39.95
N LYS A 540 33.93 15.10 40.77
CA LYS A 540 34.03 15.47 42.18
C LYS A 540 34.22 16.98 42.38
N LYS A 541 34.98 17.64 41.49
CA LYS A 541 35.19 19.10 41.53
C LYS A 541 34.00 19.90 41.04
N VAL A 542 33.26 19.40 40.05
CA VAL A 542 31.97 19.99 39.64
C VAL A 542 30.98 19.91 40.80
N ASP A 543 30.88 18.76 41.47
CA ASP A 543 30.00 18.58 42.63
C ASP A 543 30.40 19.45 43.82
N GLU A 544 31.70 19.54 44.12
CA GLU A 544 32.23 20.44 45.16
C GLU A 544 31.85 21.92 44.88
N MET A 545 31.84 22.35 43.62
CA MET A 545 31.46 23.71 43.25
C MET A 545 29.94 23.92 43.33
N MET A 546 29.15 22.97 42.85
CA MET A 546 27.68 23.07 42.83
C MET A 546 27.06 22.97 44.22
N LEU A 547 27.68 22.24 45.16
CA LEU A 547 27.24 22.16 46.56
C LEU A 547 27.68 23.36 47.41
N HIS A 548 28.52 24.25 46.88
CA HIS A 548 29.05 25.39 47.65
C HIS A 548 27.97 26.47 47.84
N GLU A 549 27.92 27.12 49.01
CA GLU A 549 26.94 28.17 49.36
C GLU A 549 26.90 29.39 48.41
N LYS A 550 27.92 29.54 47.56
CA LYS A 550 28.04 30.63 46.58
C LYS A 550 27.61 30.22 45.18
N TYR A 551 27.18 28.97 44.97
CA TYR A 551 26.64 28.51 43.71
C TYR A 551 25.19 28.96 43.54
N GLN A 552 24.77 29.15 42.30
CA GLN A 552 23.40 29.47 41.90
C GLN A 552 23.02 28.54 40.74
N ASP A 553 21.88 27.86 40.86
CA ASP A 553 21.37 26.89 39.86
C ASP A 553 20.88 27.54 38.55
N GLY A 554 20.93 28.88 38.47
CA GLY A 554 20.48 29.65 37.30
C GLY A 554 21.56 29.87 36.23
N ASN A 555 21.14 30.40 35.10
CA ASN A 555 22.05 30.88 34.05
C ASN A 555 22.80 32.16 34.49
N LYS A 556 23.72 32.62 33.65
CA LYS A 556 24.49 33.84 33.89
C LYS A 556 23.61 35.07 34.17
N ASP A 557 22.54 35.23 33.40
CA ASP A 557 21.64 36.39 33.51
C ASP A 557 20.83 36.34 34.82
N ALA A 558 20.32 35.18 35.21
CA ALA A 558 19.66 34.99 36.50
C ALA A 558 20.60 35.30 37.68
N THR A 559 21.87 34.90 37.57
CA THR A 559 22.90 35.21 38.57
C THR A 559 23.19 36.70 38.63
N TYR A 560 23.18 37.40 37.49
CA TYR A 560 23.31 38.85 37.43
C TYR A 560 22.13 39.57 38.08
N SER A 561 20.89 39.15 37.79
CA SER A 561 19.69 39.70 38.43
C SER A 561 19.70 39.49 39.95
N TRP A 562 20.19 38.33 40.41
CA TRP A 562 20.37 38.05 41.84
C TRP A 562 21.41 39.00 42.47
N LEU A 563 22.58 39.17 41.83
CA LEU A 563 23.61 40.10 42.30
C LEU A 563 23.12 41.54 42.36
N GLU A 564 22.31 41.96 41.39
CA GLU A 564 21.73 43.29 41.34
C GLU A 564 20.72 43.51 42.46
N THR A 565 19.83 42.54 42.68
CA THR A 565 18.86 42.56 43.80
C THR A 565 19.57 42.58 45.16
N TYR A 566 20.58 41.74 45.34
CA TYR A 566 21.34 41.64 46.58
C TYR A 566 22.13 42.92 46.90
N THR A 567 22.75 43.54 45.88
CA THR A 567 23.51 44.79 46.05
C THR A 567 22.62 46.02 46.21
N LYS A 568 21.40 46.02 45.64
CA LYS A 568 20.38 47.04 45.92
C LYS A 568 19.90 46.99 47.38
N ALA A 569 19.74 45.79 47.93
CA ALA A 569 19.41 45.61 49.34
C ALA A 569 20.60 45.92 50.27
N ASN A 570 21.84 45.79 49.79
CA ASN A 570 23.07 46.04 50.55
C ASN A 570 24.08 46.93 49.79
N PRO A 571 23.83 48.26 49.65
CA PRO A 571 24.59 49.12 48.74
C PRO A 571 26.11 49.19 48.97
N ARG A 572 26.56 48.96 50.22
CA ARG A 572 27.97 49.01 50.63
C ARG A 572 28.70 47.66 50.55
N ARG A 573 28.02 46.55 50.25
CA ARG A 573 28.62 45.20 50.20
C ARG A 573 28.91 44.78 48.76
N SER A 574 30.08 44.19 48.54
CA SER A 574 30.37 43.43 47.32
C SER A 574 29.82 42.01 47.45
N ALA A 575 29.37 41.45 46.33
CA ALA A 575 28.84 40.09 46.24
C ALA A 575 29.41 39.37 45.02
N TYR A 576 29.57 38.06 45.14
CA TYR A 576 29.95 37.17 44.06
C TYR A 576 29.24 35.83 44.20
N ALA A 577 29.00 35.18 43.07
CA ALA A 577 28.34 33.89 42.96
C ALA A 577 28.90 33.12 41.76
N PHE A 578 28.80 31.80 41.82
CA PHE A 578 29.17 30.89 40.73
C PHE A 578 27.90 30.38 40.03
N CYS A 579 27.94 30.25 38.72
CA CYS A 579 26.93 29.54 37.94
C CYS A 579 27.60 28.74 36.81
N ILE A 580 26.92 27.71 36.31
CA ILE A 580 27.47 26.86 35.24
C ILE A 580 27.42 27.58 33.88
N ASP A 581 28.42 27.37 33.02
CA ASP A 581 28.38 27.83 31.63
C ASP A 581 27.73 26.76 30.74
N PRO A 582 26.49 26.96 30.25
CA PRO A 582 25.83 25.98 29.38
C PRO A 582 26.49 25.88 27.99
N LYS A 583 27.26 26.89 27.57
CA LYS A 583 27.91 26.89 26.24
C LYS A 583 29.24 26.15 26.24
N HIS A 584 29.94 26.11 27.37
CA HIS A 584 31.26 25.49 27.48
C HIS A 584 31.27 24.47 28.62
N ALA A 585 31.10 23.20 28.28
CA ALA A 585 31.09 22.12 29.25
C ALA A 585 32.40 22.06 30.06
N GLY A 586 32.28 22.01 31.40
CA GLY A 586 33.40 22.06 32.34
C GLY A 586 33.87 23.47 32.72
N TYR A 587 33.16 24.52 32.28
CA TYR A 587 33.38 25.90 32.70
C TYR A 587 32.25 26.42 33.58
N PHE A 588 32.60 27.30 34.49
CA PHE A 588 31.69 28.03 35.37
C PHE A 588 31.97 29.52 35.24
N PHE A 589 30.93 30.34 35.39
CA PHE A 589 31.08 31.78 35.53
C PHE A 589 31.17 32.15 37.01
N LEU A 590 32.24 32.85 37.37
CA LEU A 590 32.35 33.59 38.61
C LEU A 590 31.83 35.01 38.36
N CYS A 591 30.57 35.25 38.72
CA CYS A 591 29.88 36.52 38.55
C CYS A 591 30.04 37.36 39.82
N PHE A 592 30.39 38.64 39.69
CA PHE A 592 30.59 39.52 40.85
C PHE A 592 30.22 40.98 40.57
N LYS A 593 29.82 41.67 41.64
CA LYS A 593 29.49 43.10 41.63
C LYS A 593 30.03 43.78 42.89
N ALA A 594 30.78 44.87 42.69
CA ALA A 594 31.54 45.55 43.75
C ALA A 594 30.77 46.74 44.36
N GLY A 595 29.53 46.51 44.78
CA GLY A 595 28.59 47.52 45.29
C GLY A 595 27.57 47.98 44.24
N GLU A 596 26.56 48.73 44.66
CA GLU A 596 25.38 49.06 43.83
C GLU A 596 25.74 49.75 42.50
N LYS A 597 26.65 50.74 42.54
CA LYS A 597 27.05 51.56 41.39
C LYS A 597 28.14 50.91 40.51
N ALA A 598 28.68 49.76 40.89
CA ALA A 598 29.72 49.08 40.13
C ALA A 598 29.13 48.23 38.99
N PRO A 599 29.82 48.12 37.84
CA PRO A 599 29.39 47.22 36.76
C PRO A 599 29.47 45.75 37.18
N LEU A 600 28.61 44.93 36.58
CA LEU A 600 28.65 43.46 36.70
C LEU A 600 29.81 42.91 35.89
N HIS A 601 30.56 41.98 36.50
CA HIS A 601 31.65 41.28 35.85
C HIS A 601 31.49 39.78 36.00
N SER A 602 32.00 39.02 35.03
CA SER A 602 32.06 37.57 35.07
C SER A 602 33.43 37.09 34.63
N TRP A 603 34.07 36.20 35.39
CA TRP A 603 35.30 35.52 34.98
C TRP A 603 35.05 34.03 34.74
N PRO A 604 35.60 33.45 33.67
CA PRO A 604 35.51 32.02 33.45
C PRO A 604 36.42 31.26 34.42
N VAL A 605 35.87 30.23 35.04
CA VAL A 605 36.58 29.26 35.88
C VAL A 605 36.49 27.90 35.19
N LYS A 606 37.64 27.31 34.89
CA LYS A 606 37.71 25.99 34.27
C LYS A 606 37.89 24.93 35.34
N VAL A 607 37.14 23.83 35.26
CA VAL A 607 37.39 22.66 36.09
C VAL A 607 38.50 21.82 35.47
N ILE A 608 39.48 21.45 36.28
CA ILE A 608 40.59 20.57 35.92
C ILE A 608 40.63 19.40 36.92
N PRO A 609 41.23 18.24 36.57
CA PRO A 609 41.24 17.09 37.49
C PRO A 609 41.84 17.38 38.87
N GLN A 610 42.78 18.32 38.95
CA GLN A 610 43.48 18.70 40.17
C GLN A 610 42.82 19.89 40.93
N GLY A 611 41.69 20.43 40.45
CA GLY A 611 41.02 21.59 41.07
C GLY A 611 40.34 22.53 40.07
N TYR A 612 40.58 23.82 40.21
CA TYR A 612 39.98 24.88 39.40
C TYR A 612 41.07 25.79 38.83
N GLU A 613 40.90 26.24 37.59
CA GLU A 613 41.79 27.20 36.95
C GLU A 613 41.04 28.52 36.74
N LEU A 614 41.54 29.60 37.35
CA LEU A 614 41.03 30.96 37.18
C LEU A 614 42.17 31.85 36.69
N GLN A 615 42.01 32.49 35.53
CA GLN A 615 43.04 33.35 34.91
C GLN A 615 44.41 32.65 34.80
N ARG A 616 44.41 31.36 34.42
CA ARG A 616 45.60 30.48 34.30
C ARG A 616 46.30 30.11 35.61
N ASN A 617 45.75 30.50 36.76
CA ASN A 617 46.26 30.09 38.06
C ASN A 617 45.46 28.87 38.57
N PRO A 618 46.12 27.76 38.95
CA PRO A 618 45.45 26.60 39.51
C PRO A 618 45.15 26.78 41.01
N TYR A 619 43.97 26.31 41.42
CA TYR A 619 43.48 26.34 42.81
C TYR A 619 42.97 24.94 43.18
N PRO A 620 43.43 24.32 44.28
CA PRO A 620 43.10 22.93 44.59
C PRO A 620 41.67 22.69 45.08
N ASP A 621 41.06 23.68 45.75
CA ASP A 621 39.74 23.59 46.36
C ASP A 621 38.93 24.90 46.22
N MET A 622 37.64 24.84 46.53
CA MET A 622 36.75 26.02 46.44
C MET A 622 37.19 27.16 47.37
N ARG A 623 37.80 26.85 48.52
CA ARG A 623 38.30 27.84 49.47
C ARG A 623 39.49 28.62 48.91
N ALA A 624 40.47 27.93 48.32
CA ALA A 624 41.60 28.55 47.65
C ALA A 624 41.15 29.34 46.42
N LEU A 625 40.18 28.85 45.65
CA LEU A 625 39.60 29.56 44.52
C LEU A 625 38.96 30.89 44.95
N CYS A 626 38.13 30.87 46.01
CA CYS A 626 37.48 32.08 46.52
C CYS A 626 38.50 33.09 47.08
N ASN A 627 39.53 32.61 47.79
CA ASN A 627 40.59 33.47 48.31
C ASN A 627 41.47 34.04 47.18
N GLY A 628 41.78 33.21 46.18
CA GLY A 628 42.50 33.60 44.97
C GLY A 628 41.75 34.67 44.19
N PHE A 629 40.44 34.50 44.00
CA PHE A 629 39.58 35.53 43.41
C PHE A 629 39.65 36.84 44.18
N LYS A 630 39.49 36.82 45.51
CA LYS A 630 39.56 38.04 46.34
C LYS A 630 40.90 38.76 46.17
N LEU A 631 42.00 38.02 46.21
CA LEU A 631 43.34 38.58 46.01
C LEU A 631 43.51 39.20 44.62
N LEU A 632 43.11 38.47 43.57
CA LEU A 632 43.14 38.97 42.19
C LEU A 632 42.29 40.23 42.01
N PHE A 633 41.10 40.24 42.61
CA PHE A 633 40.18 41.38 42.54
C PHE A 633 40.72 42.59 43.31
N THR A 634 41.28 42.41 44.51
CA THR A 634 41.92 43.47 45.28
C THR A 634 43.12 44.07 44.53
N ASN A 635 43.97 43.23 43.94
CA ASN A 635 45.11 43.68 43.14
C ASN A 635 44.65 44.48 41.91
N MET A 636 43.55 44.06 41.26
CA MET A 636 42.97 44.78 40.12
C MET A 636 42.38 46.15 40.52
N GLN A 637 41.82 46.27 41.72
CA GLN A 637 41.35 47.56 42.25
C GLN A 637 42.51 48.48 42.68
N ALA A 638 43.58 47.93 43.25
CA ALA A 638 44.77 48.69 43.64
C ALA A 638 45.52 49.26 42.42
N GLY A 639 45.58 48.51 41.31
CA GLY A 639 46.16 48.97 40.05
C GLY A 639 45.36 50.05 39.31
N LYS A 640 44.08 50.28 39.66
CA LYS A 640 43.25 51.38 39.15
C LYS A 640 43.30 52.65 40.01
N ARG A 641 43.90 52.59 41.21
CA ARG A 641 44.02 53.71 42.16
C ARG A 641 45.42 54.36 42.17
N ARG A 642 46.39 53.77 41.47
CA ARG A 642 47.62 54.41 41.01
C ARG A 642 47.41 54.89 39.59
#